data_AF-A0A947VR14-F1
#
_entry.id   AF-A0A947VR14-F1
#
_cell.length_a   1.000
_cell.length_b   1.000
_cell.length_c   1.000
_cell.angle_alpha   90.00
_cell.angle_beta   90.00
_cell.angle_gamma   90.00
#
_symmetry.space_group_name_H-M   'P 1'
#
loop_
_entity.id
_entity.type
_entity.pdbx_description
1 polymer ?
#
loop_
_entity_poly.entity_id
_entity_poly.type
_entity_poly.pdbx_seq_one_letter_code
_entity_poly.pdbx_strand_id
1 'polypeptide(L)'
;MAIWIDIERALSPGPEEKAFAEELAGAVGAGQPVSRTQSSLLRASDGAIAAFYSILESRRAPSAPRGRRPDSSWMISSDFCWVNVRACAIDDRRGTFVRAAKLLPAVASDSILLAPFHPTQFDLCYAPETMTIVDPAFADETLSSAGISPENQLRAFVAACGLLGKGVGYELLPYAAQFSRIAMEKPRLFRWVALDDERAGLAHADPSFPYRSEDRLRDADLVAGMVAAAKDDYGVSTFRKNEDDPPELLAAKDKAYYSAIRLCIDHGLWPVPAHARSGVGIPAFLRYDGGGDFPVFSYRDVDGSDIGADAYSVVAPFAFYDEVPPNAAPANPVHRNDEAIDYYANVFSYWRDSFGFDFVRYNAVDRVFEEALDEEGSVPVSDRPPPEVVAAAIRASRDGSPGVGALAARKGAEADDYARLGFDLTMGSDALRRIDAPLVRDSLAFYDSLASRGRGAARASACFSVDVPESGAPRLWGSALSRVMGRERMRLRHGMARFLSVGEGRRPLFETMGFQDGSTGLYEAGLSARGLDWADDASFAEGYASIERLYARLRPFMDAASIAGRRVEDGYAWWQARGRGRSRLLIVAASLETAEGVPPGRISIPIEAEWGDMEGLAYRLPDSVGVGIGVQASRPLELDLGFLDLVVVDLASAFF
;
A
#
# COMPACT_ATOMS: atom_id res chain seq x y z
N MET A 1 -17.19 14.89 -15.95
CA MET A 1 -17.44 15.84 -14.85
C MET A 1 -16.17 16.66 -14.69
N ALA A 2 -16.29 17.98 -14.71
CA ALA A 2 -15.15 18.91 -14.59
C ALA A 2 -14.97 19.34 -13.13
N ILE A 3 -14.64 18.38 -12.27
CA ILE A 3 -14.77 18.54 -10.82
C ILE A 3 -13.75 19.52 -10.24
N TRP A 4 -12.56 19.62 -10.83
CA TRP A 4 -11.54 20.55 -10.37
C TRP A 4 -11.85 21.99 -10.77
N ILE A 5 -12.53 22.22 -11.89
CA ILE A 5 -13.07 23.53 -12.26
C ILE A 5 -14.12 24.00 -11.23
N ASP A 6 -14.99 23.11 -10.76
CA ASP A 6 -15.99 23.45 -9.74
C ASP A 6 -15.35 23.69 -8.36
N ILE A 7 -14.33 22.89 -7.99
CA ILE A 7 -13.53 23.11 -6.77
C ILE A 7 -12.77 24.44 -6.84
N GLU A 8 -12.14 24.78 -7.97
CA GLU A 8 -11.47 26.07 -8.16
C GLU A 8 -12.45 27.22 -7.97
N ARG A 9 -13.66 27.13 -8.53
CA ARG A 9 -14.71 28.14 -8.34
C ARG A 9 -15.10 28.28 -6.87
N ALA A 10 -15.27 27.17 -6.16
CA ALA A 10 -15.64 27.18 -4.75
C ALA A 10 -14.55 27.81 -3.85
N LEU A 11 -13.27 27.57 -4.15
CA LEU A 11 -12.15 28.13 -3.38
C LEU A 11 -11.73 29.54 -3.84
N SER A 12 -12.11 29.95 -5.04
CA SER A 12 -11.89 31.29 -5.59
C SER A 12 -10.44 31.81 -5.46
N PRO A 13 -9.45 31.11 -6.04
CA PRO A 13 -8.04 31.45 -5.86
C PRO A 13 -7.68 32.84 -6.43
N GLY A 14 -6.85 33.56 -5.69
CA GLY A 14 -6.29 34.86 -6.05
C GLY A 14 -5.15 34.80 -7.08
N PRO A 15 -4.60 35.95 -7.49
CA PRO A 15 -3.57 36.03 -8.53
C PRO A 15 -2.29 35.25 -8.21
N GLU A 16 -1.81 35.30 -6.96
CA GLU A 16 -0.58 34.59 -6.54
C GLU A 16 -0.76 33.07 -6.59
N GLU A 17 -1.92 32.57 -6.14
CA GLU A 17 -2.26 31.15 -6.18
C GLU A 17 -2.36 30.64 -7.62
N LYS A 18 -2.89 31.46 -8.54
CA LYS A 18 -2.93 31.15 -9.98
C LYS A 18 -1.55 31.16 -10.62
N ALA A 19 -0.68 32.09 -10.25
CA ALA A 19 0.70 32.11 -10.71
C ALA A 19 1.46 30.85 -10.27
N PHE A 20 1.30 30.43 -9.00
CA PHE A 20 1.84 29.16 -8.51
C PHE A 20 1.31 27.97 -9.32
N ALA A 21 0.00 27.94 -9.58
CA ALA A 21 -0.63 26.89 -10.36
C ALA A 21 -0.09 26.79 -11.79
N GLU A 22 0.14 27.92 -12.46
CA GLU A 22 0.74 27.99 -13.79
C GLU A 22 2.19 27.48 -13.80
N GLU A 23 2.99 27.86 -12.80
CA GLU A 23 4.36 27.37 -12.64
C GLU A 23 4.38 25.85 -12.49
N LEU A 24 3.54 25.31 -11.60
CA LEU A 24 3.45 23.87 -11.35
C LEU A 24 2.93 23.12 -12.59
N ALA A 25 1.94 23.67 -13.29
CA ALA A 25 1.45 23.12 -14.55
C ALA A 25 2.51 23.14 -15.66
N GLY A 26 3.37 24.17 -15.69
CA GLY A 26 4.52 24.24 -16.57
C GLY A 26 5.54 23.13 -16.28
N ALA A 27 5.89 22.95 -15.01
CA ALA A 27 6.82 21.91 -14.57
C ALA A 27 6.33 20.49 -14.91
N VAL A 28 5.06 20.19 -14.60
CA VAL A 28 4.43 18.91 -14.96
C VAL A 28 4.31 18.74 -16.48
N GLY A 29 3.99 19.81 -17.21
CA GLY A 29 3.87 19.81 -18.67
C GLY A 29 5.20 19.51 -19.39
N ALA A 30 6.34 19.86 -18.79
CA ALA A 30 7.67 19.52 -19.30
C ALA A 30 8.02 18.03 -19.16
N GLY A 31 7.17 17.23 -18.50
CA GLY A 31 7.39 15.80 -18.28
C GLY A 31 8.52 15.50 -17.30
N GLN A 32 8.93 16.48 -16.49
CA GLN A 32 9.99 16.32 -15.49
C GLN A 32 9.39 16.13 -14.09
N PRO A 33 9.92 15.19 -13.29
CA PRO A 33 9.65 15.12 -11.85
C PRO A 33 9.80 16.48 -11.18
N VAL A 34 8.78 16.90 -10.42
CA VAL A 34 8.79 18.17 -9.69
C VAL A 34 9.71 18.04 -8.48
N SER A 35 10.73 18.89 -8.36
CA SER A 35 11.72 18.86 -7.26
C SER A 35 11.32 19.64 -6.01
N ARG A 36 10.03 19.96 -5.86
CA ARG A 36 9.49 20.60 -4.64
C ARG A 36 9.36 19.57 -3.54
N THR A 37 9.65 19.98 -2.30
CA THR A 37 9.40 19.17 -1.11
C THR A 37 7.90 18.94 -0.93
N GLN A 38 7.52 17.83 -0.32
CA GLN A 38 6.13 17.52 -0.03
C GLN A 38 5.56 18.50 1.00
N SER A 39 6.39 18.91 1.97
CA SER A 39 6.07 19.98 2.91
C SER A 39 5.72 21.30 2.22
N SER A 40 6.53 21.74 1.24
CA SER A 40 6.28 22.97 0.47
C SER A 40 4.97 22.88 -0.31
N LEU A 41 4.71 21.73 -0.93
CA LEU A 41 3.47 21.50 -1.66
C LEU A 41 2.25 21.53 -0.74
N LEU A 42 2.32 20.92 0.45
CA LEU A 42 1.22 20.94 1.42
C LEU A 42 0.91 22.33 1.96
N ARG A 43 1.95 23.18 2.13
CA ARG A 43 1.82 24.57 2.56
C ARG A 43 1.29 25.51 1.48
N ALA A 44 1.36 25.12 0.20
CA ALA A 44 0.61 25.82 -0.84
C ALA A 44 -0.89 25.81 -0.46
N SER A 45 -1.63 26.86 -0.79
CA SER A 45 -3.05 26.94 -0.44
C SER A 45 -3.87 25.87 -1.16
N ASP A 46 -5.06 25.56 -0.64
CA ASP A 46 -5.99 24.65 -1.32
C ASP A 46 -6.52 25.27 -2.63
N GLY A 47 -6.64 26.60 -2.69
CA GLY A 47 -7.00 27.33 -3.91
C GLY A 47 -5.95 27.19 -5.02
N ALA A 48 -4.66 27.26 -4.68
CA ALA A 48 -3.58 27.09 -5.65
C ALA A 48 -3.57 25.69 -6.28
N ILE A 49 -3.80 24.63 -5.48
CA ILE A 49 -3.85 23.28 -6.03
C ILE A 49 -5.12 23.04 -6.87
N ALA A 50 -6.24 23.65 -6.49
CA ALA A 50 -7.46 23.61 -7.29
C ALA A 50 -7.28 24.28 -8.65
N ALA A 51 -6.66 25.47 -8.69
CA ALA A 51 -6.30 26.14 -9.93
C ALA A 51 -5.35 25.28 -10.80
N PHE A 52 -4.36 24.62 -10.19
CA PHE A 52 -3.44 23.74 -10.90
C PHE A 52 -4.17 22.58 -11.60
N TYR A 53 -5.04 21.86 -10.89
CA TYR A 53 -5.78 20.76 -11.50
C TYR A 53 -6.87 21.23 -12.47
N SER A 54 -7.49 22.39 -12.23
CA SER A 54 -8.41 23.02 -13.19
C SER A 54 -7.70 23.35 -14.52
N ILE A 55 -6.47 23.88 -14.46
CA ILE A 55 -5.62 24.09 -15.64
C ILE A 55 -5.39 22.75 -16.38
N LEU A 56 -5.05 21.67 -15.67
CA LEU A 56 -4.86 20.37 -16.30
C LEU A 56 -6.17 19.81 -16.91
N GLU A 57 -7.28 19.91 -16.19
CA GLU A 57 -8.61 19.43 -16.61
C GLU A 57 -9.13 20.19 -17.84
N SER A 58 -8.79 21.48 -17.98
CA SER A 58 -9.10 22.27 -19.18
C SER A 58 -8.30 21.85 -20.42
N ARG A 59 -7.14 21.20 -20.22
CA ARG A 59 -6.23 20.77 -21.30
C ARG A 59 -6.45 19.32 -21.70
N ARG A 60 -6.88 18.46 -20.77
CA ARG A 60 -7.09 17.02 -21.01
C ARG A 60 -8.11 16.42 -20.05
N ALA A 61 -8.76 15.34 -20.50
CA ALA A 61 -9.53 14.48 -19.62
C ALA A 61 -8.61 13.62 -18.74
N PRO A 62 -9.04 13.25 -17.51
CA PRO A 62 -8.38 12.21 -16.74
C PRO A 62 -8.29 10.90 -17.54
N SER A 63 -7.20 10.15 -17.36
CA SER A 63 -7.06 8.83 -17.99
C SER A 63 -8.20 7.88 -17.61
N ALA A 64 -8.65 7.06 -18.55
CA ALA A 64 -9.65 6.03 -18.26
C ALA A 64 -9.12 5.00 -17.23
N PRO A 65 -9.99 4.44 -16.38
CA PRO A 65 -9.62 3.37 -15.45
C PRO A 65 -8.96 2.20 -16.19
N ARG A 66 -7.86 1.71 -15.63
CA ARG A 66 -7.06 0.58 -16.10
C ARG A 66 -7.83 -0.73 -16.06
N GLY A 67 -8.92 -0.82 -15.28
CA GLY A 67 -9.87 -1.94 -15.31
C GLY A 67 -10.44 -2.26 -16.71
N ARG A 68 -10.44 -1.29 -17.64
CA ARG A 68 -10.86 -1.46 -19.05
C ARG A 68 -9.79 -2.07 -19.94
N ARG A 69 -8.57 -2.28 -19.44
CA ARG A 69 -7.51 -3.00 -20.17
C ARG A 69 -7.87 -4.48 -20.29
N PRO A 70 -7.32 -5.20 -21.28
CA PRO A 70 -7.62 -6.62 -21.47
C PRO A 70 -7.13 -7.50 -20.31
N ASP A 71 -6.11 -7.04 -19.57
CA ASP A 71 -5.54 -7.73 -18.42
C ASP A 71 -4.81 -6.74 -17.48
N SER A 72 -4.38 -7.25 -16.32
CA SER A 72 -3.68 -6.54 -15.25
C SER A 72 -2.16 -6.44 -15.45
N SER A 73 -1.62 -6.82 -16.61
CA SER A 73 -0.15 -6.86 -16.86
C SER A 73 0.54 -5.51 -16.70
N TRP A 74 -0.21 -4.41 -16.77
CA TRP A 74 0.27 -3.07 -16.51
C TRP A 74 0.90 -2.92 -15.13
N MET A 75 0.47 -3.70 -14.13
CA MET A 75 0.98 -3.66 -12.76
C MET A 75 2.51 -3.79 -12.71
N ILE A 76 3.09 -4.64 -13.55
CA ILE A 76 4.54 -4.93 -13.57
C ILE A 76 5.36 -3.80 -14.22
N SER A 77 4.69 -3.00 -15.06
CA SER A 77 5.30 -1.80 -15.65
C SER A 77 5.09 -0.54 -14.81
N SER A 78 4.28 -0.63 -13.76
CA SER A 78 3.96 0.49 -12.88
C SER A 78 4.92 0.59 -11.70
N ASP A 79 4.85 1.73 -11.02
CA ASP A 79 5.55 2.04 -9.77
C ASP A 79 4.54 2.60 -8.77
N PHE A 80 4.68 2.24 -7.50
CA PHE A 80 3.65 2.43 -6.49
C PHE A 80 4.13 3.33 -5.35
N CYS A 81 3.34 4.34 -5.02
CA CYS A 81 3.54 5.16 -3.83
C CYS A 81 2.36 5.00 -2.87
N TRP A 82 2.65 4.62 -1.63
CA TRP A 82 1.66 4.53 -0.55
C TRP A 82 1.38 5.89 0.07
N VAL A 83 0.13 6.31 0.12
CA VAL A 83 -0.30 7.64 0.62
C VAL A 83 -1.38 7.49 1.68
N ASN A 84 -1.17 8.12 2.83
CA ASN A 84 -2.17 8.25 3.89
C ASN A 84 -2.72 9.68 3.91
N VAL A 85 -4.02 9.84 3.60
CA VAL A 85 -4.69 11.15 3.56
C VAL A 85 -4.62 11.86 4.91
N ARG A 86 -4.73 11.13 6.02
CA ARG A 86 -4.60 11.65 7.39
C ARG A 86 -3.22 12.25 7.65
N ALA A 87 -2.18 11.58 7.15
CA ALA A 87 -0.79 11.98 7.34
C ALA A 87 -0.43 13.28 6.59
N CYS A 88 -1.28 13.75 5.67
CA CYS A 88 -1.17 15.06 5.00
C CYS A 88 -1.52 16.25 5.90
N ALA A 89 -1.77 16.04 7.20
CA ALA A 89 -1.95 17.12 8.16
C ALA A 89 -0.64 17.93 8.33
N ILE A 90 -0.77 19.25 8.41
CA ILE A 90 0.35 20.20 8.54
C ILE A 90 -0.16 21.51 9.14
N ASP A 91 0.68 22.19 9.93
CA ASP A 91 0.41 23.53 10.50
C ASP A 91 -0.99 23.64 11.15
N ASP A 92 -1.32 22.70 12.03
CA ASP A 92 -2.61 22.55 12.74
C ASP A 92 -3.84 22.26 11.85
N ARG A 93 -3.64 22.07 10.54
CA ARG A 93 -4.71 21.75 9.61
C ARG A 93 -4.74 20.25 9.32
N ARG A 94 -5.90 19.61 9.46
CA ARG A 94 -6.10 18.16 9.21
C ARG A 94 -5.86 17.74 7.75
N GLY A 95 -5.40 16.52 7.51
CA GLY A 95 -5.27 15.99 6.14
C GLY A 95 -6.62 15.85 5.44
N THR A 96 -6.68 16.18 4.13
CA THR A 96 -7.89 16.06 3.29
C THR A 96 -7.52 15.52 1.91
N PHE A 97 -8.51 15.05 1.13
CA PHE A 97 -8.28 14.61 -0.25
C PHE A 97 -7.64 15.71 -1.13
N VAL A 98 -8.05 16.96 -0.94
CA VAL A 98 -7.45 18.11 -1.64
C VAL A 98 -5.97 18.25 -1.30
N ARG A 99 -5.59 18.06 -0.03
CA ARG A 99 -4.20 18.14 0.39
C ARG A 99 -3.37 16.94 0.00
N ALA A 100 -3.94 15.74 0.05
CA ALA A 100 -3.30 14.56 -0.53
C ALA A 100 -3.00 14.77 -2.02
N ALA A 101 -3.91 15.42 -2.77
CA ALA A 101 -3.69 15.75 -4.17
C ALA A 101 -2.51 16.71 -4.41
N LYS A 102 -2.10 17.51 -3.41
CA LYS A 102 -0.93 18.40 -3.51
C LYS A 102 0.38 17.64 -3.64
N LEU A 103 0.45 16.41 -3.12
CA LEU A 103 1.66 15.60 -3.15
C LEU A 103 1.95 14.99 -4.52
N LEU A 104 0.89 14.71 -5.29
CA LEU A 104 0.96 13.90 -6.51
C LEU A 104 1.96 14.42 -7.57
N PRO A 105 2.14 15.74 -7.79
CA PRO A 105 3.11 16.24 -8.76
C PRO A 105 4.58 15.91 -8.42
N ALA A 106 4.93 15.77 -7.14
CA ALA A 106 6.28 15.43 -6.69
C ALA A 106 6.51 13.92 -6.54
N VAL A 107 5.46 13.10 -6.64
CA VAL A 107 5.58 11.63 -6.61
C VAL A 107 5.82 11.12 -8.03
N ALA A 108 6.97 10.50 -8.28
CA ALA A 108 7.29 9.96 -9.60
C ALA A 108 6.53 8.66 -9.92
N SER A 109 6.17 7.89 -8.90
CA SER A 109 5.36 6.67 -9.04
C SER A 109 4.06 6.93 -9.80
N ASP A 110 3.74 6.04 -10.74
CA ASP A 110 2.58 6.16 -11.64
C ASP A 110 1.34 5.42 -11.12
N SER A 111 1.36 4.97 -9.87
CA SER A 111 0.25 4.33 -9.19
C SER A 111 0.26 4.75 -7.71
N ILE A 112 -0.91 5.15 -7.19
CA ILE A 112 -1.08 5.61 -5.82
C ILE A 112 -1.91 4.58 -5.06
N LEU A 113 -1.34 4.06 -3.98
CA LEU A 113 -2.02 3.17 -3.05
C LEU A 113 -2.46 3.97 -1.82
N LEU A 114 -3.76 4.18 -1.68
CA LEU A 114 -4.31 4.84 -0.50
C LEU A 114 -4.31 3.89 0.71
N ALA A 115 -3.84 4.41 1.85
CA ALA A 115 -4.17 3.86 3.15
C ALA A 115 -5.69 3.79 3.33
N PRO A 116 -6.22 2.95 4.26
CA PRO A 116 -7.64 2.97 4.60
C PRO A 116 -8.14 4.41 4.84
N PHE A 117 -9.13 4.82 4.04
CA PHE A 117 -9.70 6.17 4.05
C PHE A 117 -11.16 6.18 4.54
N HIS A 118 -11.56 5.10 5.21
CA HIS A 118 -12.89 4.93 5.77
C HIS A 118 -12.93 5.41 7.22
N PRO A 119 -14.11 5.70 7.79
CA PRO A 119 -14.24 6.00 9.21
C PRO A 119 -13.59 4.92 10.07
N THR A 120 -12.85 5.32 11.09
CA THR A 120 -12.12 4.43 11.98
C THR A 120 -12.50 4.61 13.44
N GLN A 121 -12.28 3.58 14.25
CA GLN A 121 -12.37 3.67 15.71
C GLN A 121 -10.98 3.83 16.34
N PHE A 122 -10.94 4.41 17.55
CA PHE A 122 -9.71 4.60 18.35
C PHE A 122 -8.60 5.40 17.66
N ASP A 123 -8.94 6.21 16.65
CA ASP A 123 -8.01 6.88 15.74
C ASP A 123 -7.04 5.94 15.00
N LEU A 124 -7.28 4.63 14.98
CA LEU A 124 -6.42 3.64 14.34
C LEU A 124 -6.81 3.46 12.87
N CYS A 125 -5.89 3.73 11.95
CA CYS A 125 -6.14 3.62 10.50
C CYS A 125 -6.62 2.23 10.08
N TYR A 126 -6.15 1.19 10.77
CA TYR A 126 -6.47 -0.21 10.50
C TYR A 126 -7.62 -0.76 11.37
N ALA A 127 -8.41 0.09 12.01
CA ALA A 127 -9.65 -0.30 12.70
C ALA A 127 -10.87 0.36 12.05
N PRO A 128 -11.24 -0.03 10.81
CA PRO A 128 -12.33 0.62 10.10
C PRO A 128 -13.68 0.30 10.78
N GLU A 129 -14.46 1.33 11.07
CA GLU A 129 -15.86 1.20 11.48
C GLU A 129 -16.73 0.66 10.32
N THR A 130 -16.30 0.92 9.09
CA THR A 130 -16.91 0.40 7.87
C THR A 130 -15.93 0.53 6.70
N MET A 131 -16.19 -0.14 5.58
CA MET A 131 -15.36 -0.10 4.37
C MET A 131 -16.16 0.31 3.12
N THR A 132 -17.35 0.87 3.32
CA THR A 132 -18.30 1.20 2.23
C THR A 132 -18.64 2.69 2.15
N ILE A 133 -17.97 3.53 2.95
CA ILE A 133 -18.12 4.99 2.92
C ILE A 133 -16.76 5.65 3.08
N VAL A 134 -16.68 6.90 2.61
CA VAL A 134 -15.53 7.79 2.80
C VAL A 134 -15.59 8.41 4.18
N ASP A 135 -14.46 8.55 4.87
CA ASP A 135 -14.41 9.28 6.14
C ASP A 135 -14.65 10.79 5.91
N PRO A 136 -15.72 11.39 6.48
CA PRO A 136 -15.95 12.83 6.38
C PRO A 136 -14.81 13.67 6.96
N ALA A 137 -13.98 13.12 7.85
CA ALA A 137 -12.80 13.79 8.38
C ALA A 137 -11.76 14.12 7.30
N PHE A 138 -11.78 13.40 6.17
CA PHE A 138 -10.89 13.66 5.03
C PHE A 138 -11.46 14.64 4.00
N ALA A 139 -12.67 15.16 4.23
CA ALA A 139 -13.24 16.22 3.41
C ALA A 139 -12.79 17.60 3.88
N ASP A 140 -12.59 18.51 2.93
CA ASP A 140 -12.44 19.93 3.17
C ASP A 140 -13.81 20.55 3.51
N GLU A 141 -13.87 21.34 4.58
CA GLU A 141 -15.12 21.92 5.11
C GLU A 141 -15.67 23.04 4.24
N THR A 142 -14.79 23.83 3.61
CA THR A 142 -15.20 24.89 2.69
C THR A 142 -15.86 24.27 1.46
N LEU A 143 -15.28 23.21 0.92
CA LEU A 143 -15.86 22.46 -0.20
C LEU A 143 -17.17 21.77 0.19
N SER A 144 -17.23 21.16 1.38
CA SER A 144 -18.46 20.53 1.88
C SER A 144 -19.59 21.56 2.01
N SER A 145 -19.27 22.77 2.51
CA SER A 145 -20.21 23.89 2.61
C SER A 145 -20.66 24.44 1.25
N ALA A 146 -19.83 24.27 0.22
CA ALA A 146 -20.15 24.60 -1.17
C ALA A 146 -20.93 23.48 -1.91
N GLY A 147 -21.32 22.41 -1.21
CA GLY A 147 -22.05 21.28 -1.79
C GLY A 147 -21.17 20.23 -2.46
N ILE A 148 -19.84 20.29 -2.29
CA ILE A 148 -18.90 19.30 -2.81
C ILE A 148 -18.60 18.29 -1.71
N SER A 149 -19.35 17.22 -1.77
CA SER A 149 -19.44 16.19 -0.76
C SER A 149 -18.16 15.34 -0.60
N PRO A 150 -17.96 14.62 0.53
CA PRO A 150 -16.77 13.80 0.75
C PRO A 150 -16.48 12.78 -0.38
N GLU A 151 -17.50 12.12 -0.92
CA GLU A 151 -17.31 11.20 -2.04
C GLU A 151 -16.87 11.95 -3.30
N ASN A 152 -17.43 13.13 -3.56
CA ASN A 152 -16.99 13.98 -4.67
C ASN A 152 -15.55 14.49 -4.48
N GLN A 153 -15.11 14.75 -3.25
CA GLN A 153 -13.70 15.08 -2.99
C GLN A 153 -12.76 13.89 -3.22
N LEU A 154 -13.18 12.65 -2.89
CA LEU A 154 -12.45 11.45 -3.31
C LEU A 154 -12.41 11.32 -4.85
N ARG A 155 -13.53 11.59 -5.55
CA ARG A 155 -13.56 11.62 -7.02
C ARG A 155 -12.61 12.66 -7.59
N ALA A 156 -12.49 13.83 -6.95
CA ALA A 156 -11.52 14.84 -7.33
C ALA A 156 -10.09 14.33 -7.16
N PHE A 157 -9.77 13.65 -6.06
CA PHE A 157 -8.47 13.01 -5.88
C PHE A 157 -8.17 11.96 -6.96
N VAL A 158 -9.13 11.09 -7.28
CA VAL A 158 -8.98 10.10 -8.37
C VAL A 158 -8.80 10.80 -9.72
N ALA A 159 -9.57 11.86 -9.99
CA ALA A 159 -9.41 12.67 -11.19
C ALA A 159 -8.03 13.34 -11.26
N ALA A 160 -7.50 13.84 -10.14
CA ALA A 160 -6.14 14.39 -10.07
C ALA A 160 -5.08 13.33 -10.41
N CYS A 161 -5.22 12.10 -9.90
CA CYS A 161 -4.37 10.99 -10.29
C CYS A 161 -4.46 10.72 -11.80
N GLY A 162 -5.67 10.59 -12.35
CA GLY A 162 -5.87 10.37 -13.79
C GLY A 162 -5.37 11.52 -14.67
N LEU A 163 -5.47 12.77 -14.20
CA LEU A 163 -4.89 13.94 -14.87
C LEU A 163 -3.37 13.91 -14.88
N LEU A 164 -2.71 13.15 -14.00
CA LEU A 164 -1.26 12.95 -13.97
C LEU A 164 -0.84 11.58 -14.55
N GLY A 165 -1.78 10.83 -15.14
CA GLY A 165 -1.53 9.49 -15.68
C GLY A 165 -1.33 8.40 -14.61
N LYS A 166 -1.70 8.68 -13.37
CA LYS A 166 -1.52 7.79 -12.22
C LYS A 166 -2.71 6.87 -12.02
N GLY A 167 -2.46 5.59 -11.77
CA GLY A 167 -3.49 4.66 -11.31
C GLY A 167 -3.78 4.84 -9.82
N VAL A 168 -4.96 4.41 -9.35
CA VAL A 168 -5.35 4.53 -7.94
C VAL A 168 -5.87 3.21 -7.39
N GLY A 169 -5.44 2.85 -6.18
CA GLY A 169 -5.91 1.69 -5.46
C GLY A 169 -5.99 1.96 -3.96
N TYR A 170 -6.48 0.98 -3.19
CA TYR A 170 -6.48 1.04 -1.73
C TYR A 170 -6.28 -0.33 -1.09
N GLU A 171 -6.21 -0.33 0.24
CA GLU A 171 -6.09 -1.55 1.04
C GLU A 171 -7.42 -2.14 1.46
N LEU A 172 -7.64 -3.41 1.09
CA LEU A 172 -8.77 -4.18 1.56
C LEU A 172 -8.40 -4.98 2.81
N LEU A 173 -9.15 -4.78 3.89
CA LEU A 173 -8.93 -5.42 5.19
C LEU A 173 -9.89 -6.60 5.38
N PRO A 174 -9.42 -7.77 5.87
CA PRO A 174 -10.29 -8.93 6.14
C PRO A 174 -10.94 -8.88 7.54
N TYR A 175 -11.03 -7.69 8.11
CA TYR A 175 -11.57 -7.44 9.44
C TYR A 175 -12.13 -6.01 9.52
N ALA A 176 -12.88 -5.73 10.56
CA ALA A 176 -13.36 -4.39 10.90
C ALA A 176 -13.17 -4.12 12.40
N ALA A 177 -13.36 -2.90 12.86
CA ALA A 177 -13.31 -2.59 14.30
C ALA A 177 -14.32 -3.44 15.09
N GLN A 178 -14.02 -3.72 16.36
CA GLN A 178 -15.00 -4.35 17.26
C GLN A 178 -16.26 -3.48 17.32
N PHE A 179 -17.43 -4.11 17.21
CA PHE A 179 -18.72 -3.44 17.10
C PHE A 179 -18.82 -2.44 15.94
N SER A 180 -18.00 -2.58 14.89
CA SER A 180 -18.11 -1.80 13.65
C SER A 180 -19.56 -1.75 13.15
N ARG A 181 -19.91 -0.72 12.37
CA ARG A 181 -21.24 -0.68 11.72
C ARG A 181 -21.49 -1.91 10.86
N ILE A 182 -20.44 -2.51 10.29
CA ILE A 182 -20.57 -3.77 9.55
C ILE A 182 -20.99 -4.90 10.51
N ALA A 183 -20.32 -5.04 11.65
CA ALA A 183 -20.65 -6.06 12.65
C ALA A 183 -22.07 -5.87 13.21
N MET A 184 -22.50 -4.64 13.44
CA MET A 184 -23.85 -4.37 13.93
C MET A 184 -24.91 -4.54 12.83
N GLU A 185 -24.64 -4.14 11.58
CA GLU A 185 -25.59 -4.30 10.47
C GLU A 185 -25.71 -5.75 9.98
N LYS A 186 -24.62 -6.50 10.05
CA LYS A 186 -24.54 -7.87 9.56
C LYS A 186 -23.82 -8.77 10.58
N PRO A 187 -24.45 -9.06 11.73
CA PRO A 187 -23.79 -9.81 12.81
C PRO A 187 -23.30 -11.20 12.38
N ARG A 188 -23.99 -11.82 11.42
CA ARG A 188 -23.65 -13.15 10.86
C ARG A 188 -22.30 -13.20 10.14
N LEU A 189 -21.72 -12.06 9.74
CA LEU A 189 -20.38 -12.03 9.15
C LEU A 189 -19.26 -12.21 10.19
N PHE A 190 -19.58 -12.18 11.48
CA PHE A 190 -18.61 -12.19 12.58
C PHE A 190 -18.91 -13.30 13.58
N ARG A 191 -17.93 -13.59 14.44
CA ARG A 191 -18.11 -14.47 15.60
C ARG A 191 -18.39 -13.60 16.83
N TRP A 192 -19.26 -14.10 17.69
CA TRP A 192 -19.66 -13.44 18.93
C TRP A 192 -19.47 -14.40 20.11
N VAL A 193 -19.14 -13.84 21.27
CA VAL A 193 -19.27 -14.54 22.56
C VAL A 193 -20.50 -13.99 23.27
N ALA A 194 -21.27 -14.89 23.88
CA ALA A 194 -22.30 -14.55 24.86
C ALA A 194 -21.79 -14.93 26.25
N LEU A 195 -21.69 -13.97 27.15
CA LEU A 195 -21.33 -14.18 28.56
C LEU A 195 -22.54 -14.70 29.35
N ASP A 196 -22.28 -15.50 30.39
CA ASP A 196 -23.33 -15.85 31.36
C ASP A 196 -23.80 -14.62 32.16
N ASP A 197 -24.92 -14.77 32.88
CA ASP A 197 -25.53 -13.68 33.66
C ASP A 197 -24.58 -13.10 34.72
N GLU A 198 -23.64 -13.91 35.22
CA GLU A 198 -22.63 -13.51 36.20
C GLU A 198 -21.37 -12.90 35.56
N ARG A 199 -21.28 -12.92 34.22
CA ARG A 199 -20.09 -12.57 33.42
C ARG A 199 -18.83 -13.32 33.86
N ALA A 200 -18.99 -14.53 34.41
CA ALA A 200 -17.91 -15.39 34.89
C ALA A 200 -17.38 -16.31 33.78
N GLY A 201 -18.24 -16.67 32.82
CA GLY A 201 -17.93 -17.56 31.71
C GLY A 201 -18.78 -17.27 30.47
N LEU A 202 -18.83 -18.25 29.57
CA LEU A 202 -19.65 -18.22 28.36
C LEU A 202 -21.01 -18.87 28.64
N ALA A 203 -22.10 -18.26 28.19
CA ALA A 203 -23.47 -18.71 28.45
C ALA A 203 -23.81 -20.05 27.75
N HIS A 204 -23.24 -20.26 26.56
CA HIS A 204 -23.68 -21.32 25.66
C HIS A 204 -22.54 -22.08 24.95
N ALA A 205 -21.34 -21.51 24.92
CA ALA A 205 -20.20 -22.14 24.28
C ALA A 205 -19.46 -23.04 25.28
N ASP A 206 -19.18 -24.27 24.87
CA ASP A 206 -18.20 -25.11 25.57
C ASP A 206 -16.83 -24.40 25.48
N PRO A 207 -16.19 -24.05 26.61
CA PRO A 207 -14.89 -23.37 26.62
C PRO A 207 -13.81 -24.15 25.84
N SER A 208 -14.01 -25.45 25.62
CA SER A 208 -13.12 -26.36 24.91
C SER A 208 -13.52 -26.65 23.46
N PHE A 209 -14.67 -26.14 22.97
CA PHE A 209 -15.20 -26.49 21.65
C PHE A 209 -15.38 -25.26 20.73
N PRO A 210 -15.10 -25.39 19.41
CA PRO A 210 -15.11 -24.29 18.44
C PRO A 210 -16.43 -23.50 18.40
N TYR A 211 -16.37 -22.25 17.93
CA TYR A 211 -17.57 -21.53 17.47
C TYR A 211 -18.23 -22.34 16.34
N ARG A 212 -19.20 -23.19 16.70
CA ARG A 212 -19.99 -23.95 15.74
C ARG A 212 -20.86 -22.98 14.94
N SER A 213 -21.28 -23.41 13.75
CA SER A 213 -22.23 -22.63 12.96
C SER A 213 -23.50 -22.32 13.74
N GLU A 214 -24.00 -23.26 14.54
CA GLU A 214 -25.19 -23.06 15.39
C GLU A 214 -24.98 -21.96 16.46
N ASP A 215 -23.80 -21.92 17.08
CA ASP A 215 -23.46 -20.93 18.10
C ASP A 215 -23.31 -19.54 17.50
N ARG A 216 -22.54 -19.43 16.40
CA ARG A 216 -22.36 -18.16 15.69
C ARG A 216 -23.71 -17.60 15.24
N LEU A 217 -24.57 -18.42 14.65
CA LEU A 217 -25.87 -17.98 14.13
C LEU A 217 -26.81 -17.58 15.26
N ARG A 218 -26.87 -18.34 16.36
CA ARG A 218 -27.66 -17.99 17.55
C ARG A 218 -27.25 -16.62 18.09
N ASP A 219 -25.96 -16.43 18.35
CA ASP A 219 -25.46 -15.21 18.98
C ASP A 219 -25.58 -14.01 18.02
N ALA A 220 -25.36 -14.22 16.72
CA ALA A 220 -25.61 -13.22 15.69
C ALA A 220 -27.10 -12.82 15.59
N ASP A 221 -28.03 -13.76 15.75
CA ASP A 221 -29.47 -13.48 15.70
C ASP A 221 -29.93 -12.69 16.94
N LEU A 222 -29.32 -12.92 18.12
CA LEU A 222 -29.55 -12.09 19.31
C LEU A 222 -29.09 -10.65 19.07
N VAL A 223 -27.89 -10.46 18.52
CA VAL A 223 -27.38 -9.13 18.15
C VAL A 223 -28.28 -8.46 17.11
N ALA A 224 -28.73 -9.21 16.10
CA ALA A 224 -29.64 -8.68 15.07
C ALA A 224 -30.96 -8.18 15.68
N GLY A 225 -31.51 -8.89 16.68
CA GLY A 225 -32.68 -8.45 17.43
C GLY A 225 -32.45 -7.14 18.21
N MET A 226 -31.32 -7.01 18.90
CA MET A 226 -30.95 -5.78 19.62
C MET A 226 -30.73 -4.59 18.67
N VAL A 227 -30.12 -4.86 17.51
CA VAL A 227 -29.92 -3.88 16.45
C VAL A 227 -31.25 -3.41 15.87
N ALA A 228 -32.20 -4.33 15.62
CA ALA A 228 -33.53 -3.98 15.16
C ALA A 228 -34.28 -3.11 16.17
N ALA A 229 -34.26 -3.48 17.45
CA ALA A 229 -34.87 -2.68 18.51
C ALA A 229 -34.28 -1.27 18.59
N ALA A 230 -32.95 -1.14 18.56
CA ALA A 230 -32.30 0.16 18.55
C ALA A 230 -32.64 0.99 17.30
N LYS A 231 -32.72 0.36 16.12
CA LYS A 231 -33.14 1.03 14.88
C LYS A 231 -34.57 1.58 14.99
N ASP A 232 -35.49 0.78 15.53
CA ASP A 232 -36.89 1.16 15.73
C ASP A 232 -37.03 2.30 16.74
N ASP A 233 -36.31 2.25 17.86
CA ASP A 233 -36.34 3.28 18.92
C ASP A 233 -35.93 4.67 18.41
N TYR A 234 -35.02 4.72 17.43
CA TYR A 234 -34.54 5.97 16.83
C TYR A 234 -35.13 6.25 15.44
N GLY A 235 -36.04 5.41 14.94
CA GLY A 235 -36.71 5.58 13.66
C GLY A 235 -35.79 5.53 12.44
N VAL A 236 -34.74 4.71 12.47
CA VAL A 236 -33.76 4.57 11.36
C VAL A 236 -33.77 3.16 10.78
N SER A 237 -33.62 3.02 9.47
CA SER A 237 -33.59 1.69 8.81
C SER A 237 -32.19 1.07 8.75
N THR A 238 -31.16 1.90 8.89
CA THR A 238 -29.75 1.50 8.82
C THR A 238 -28.86 2.46 9.61
N PHE A 239 -27.80 1.93 10.19
CA PHE A 239 -26.67 2.65 10.74
C PHE A 239 -25.75 3.23 9.65
N ARG A 240 -25.79 2.72 8.40
CA ARG A 240 -24.97 3.29 7.31
C ARG A 240 -25.35 4.74 7.10
N LYS A 241 -24.35 5.62 7.22
CA LYS A 241 -24.47 7.04 6.88
C LYS A 241 -24.40 7.17 5.36
N ASN A 242 -25.37 7.83 4.76
CA ASN A 242 -25.38 8.21 3.37
C ASN A 242 -25.06 9.71 3.27
N GLU A 243 -24.50 10.09 2.13
CA GLU A 243 -24.07 11.48 1.89
C GLU A 243 -25.23 12.48 1.93
N ASP A 244 -26.42 12.06 1.47
CA ASP A 244 -27.63 12.88 1.41
C ASP A 244 -28.48 12.83 2.70
N ASP A 245 -28.01 12.13 3.74
CA ASP A 245 -28.75 12.08 5.01
C ASP A 245 -28.74 13.47 5.68
N PRO A 246 -29.90 14.03 6.09
CA PRO A 246 -29.92 15.28 6.82
C PRO A 246 -29.24 15.14 8.19
N PRO A 247 -28.71 16.24 8.77
CA PRO A 247 -27.98 16.20 10.06
C PRO A 247 -28.74 15.52 11.20
N GLU A 248 -30.06 15.69 11.27
CA GLU A 248 -30.92 15.04 12.26
C GLU A 248 -30.93 13.52 12.10
N LEU A 249 -30.98 13.02 10.87
CA LEU A 249 -30.94 11.59 10.57
C LEU A 249 -29.55 11.00 10.86
N LEU A 250 -28.47 11.71 10.50
CA LEU A 250 -27.11 11.31 10.86
C LEU A 250 -26.94 11.15 12.37
N ALA A 251 -27.45 12.11 13.15
CA ALA A 251 -27.44 12.06 14.60
C ALA A 251 -28.29 10.91 15.15
N ALA A 252 -29.46 10.64 14.56
CA ALA A 252 -30.30 9.50 14.93
C ALA A 252 -29.59 8.16 14.64
N LYS A 253 -28.94 8.02 13.48
CA LYS A 253 -28.15 6.83 13.12
C LYS A 253 -26.98 6.59 14.07
N ASP A 254 -26.32 7.65 14.54
CA ASP A 254 -25.27 7.54 15.55
C ASP A 254 -25.81 7.08 16.90
N LYS A 255 -26.90 7.69 17.37
CA LYS A 255 -27.53 7.30 18.62
C LYS A 255 -28.03 5.85 18.58
N ALA A 256 -28.67 5.44 17.49
CA ALA A 256 -29.13 4.08 17.29
C ALA A 256 -27.96 3.08 17.32
N TYR A 257 -26.88 3.40 16.62
CA TYR A 257 -25.67 2.60 16.57
C TYR A 257 -25.03 2.42 17.95
N TYR A 258 -24.76 3.51 18.68
CA TYR A 258 -24.17 3.42 20.02
C TYR A 258 -25.12 2.78 21.05
N SER A 259 -26.44 2.97 20.91
CA SER A 259 -27.44 2.29 21.74
C SER A 259 -27.41 0.78 21.51
N ALA A 260 -27.33 0.33 20.25
CA ALA A 260 -27.23 -1.09 19.92
C ALA A 260 -25.96 -1.73 20.50
N ILE A 261 -24.82 -1.02 20.46
CA ILE A 261 -23.58 -1.46 21.12
C ILE A 261 -23.80 -1.62 22.61
N ARG A 262 -24.42 -0.62 23.25
CA ARG A 262 -24.66 -0.66 24.69
C ARG A 262 -25.57 -1.83 25.08
N LEU A 263 -26.63 -2.08 24.30
CA LEU A 263 -27.50 -3.24 24.49
C LEU A 263 -26.72 -4.55 24.40
N CYS A 264 -25.86 -4.71 23.39
CA CYS A 264 -25.02 -5.91 23.27
C CYS A 264 -24.13 -6.09 24.51
N ILE A 265 -23.44 -5.03 24.93
CA ILE A 265 -22.56 -5.07 26.10
C ILE A 265 -23.33 -5.38 27.39
N ASP A 266 -24.50 -4.77 27.59
CA ASP A 266 -25.36 -5.00 28.76
C ASP A 266 -25.86 -6.46 28.82
N HIS A 267 -26.09 -7.07 27.66
CA HIS A 267 -26.44 -8.49 27.52
C HIS A 267 -25.23 -9.44 27.39
N GLY A 268 -24.01 -8.96 27.58
CA GLY A 268 -22.81 -9.79 27.56
C GLY A 268 -22.41 -10.30 26.17
N LEU A 269 -22.85 -9.67 25.09
CA LEU A 269 -22.50 -10.02 23.71
C LEU A 269 -21.31 -9.20 23.21
N TRP A 270 -20.27 -9.89 22.76
CA TRP A 270 -19.03 -9.25 22.28
C TRP A 270 -18.51 -9.90 20.99
N PRO A 271 -18.05 -9.12 19.99
CA PRO A 271 -17.34 -9.66 18.85
C PRO A 271 -16.02 -10.29 19.28
N VAL A 272 -15.72 -11.47 18.73
CA VAL A 272 -14.43 -12.13 18.93
C VAL A 272 -13.33 -11.32 18.23
N PRO A 273 -12.26 -10.91 18.94
CA PRO A 273 -11.19 -10.14 18.35
C PRO A 273 -10.35 -10.98 17.38
N ALA A 274 -9.58 -10.30 16.52
CA ALA A 274 -8.63 -10.94 15.62
C ALA A 274 -7.45 -11.54 16.39
N HIS A 275 -6.97 -12.68 15.90
CA HIS A 275 -5.78 -13.31 16.44
C HIS A 275 -4.52 -12.48 16.19
N ALA A 276 -3.52 -12.64 17.06
CA ALA A 276 -2.15 -12.21 16.80
C ALA A 276 -1.60 -12.82 15.49
N ARG A 277 -0.62 -12.14 14.88
CA ARG A 277 -0.08 -12.51 13.54
C ARG A 277 0.43 -13.96 13.43
N SER A 278 0.96 -14.52 14.53
CA SER A 278 1.48 -15.89 14.59
C SER A 278 0.53 -16.87 15.29
N GLY A 279 -0.74 -16.50 15.40
CA GLY A 279 -1.77 -17.28 16.07
C GLY A 279 -2.18 -18.55 15.36
N VAL A 280 -2.79 -19.44 16.13
CA VAL A 280 -3.45 -20.65 15.62
C VAL A 280 -4.89 -20.71 16.11
N GLY A 281 -5.81 -21.01 15.20
CA GLY A 281 -7.25 -21.03 15.47
C GLY A 281 -7.83 -19.64 15.72
N ILE A 282 -8.72 -19.56 16.69
CA ILE A 282 -9.40 -18.34 17.18
C ILE A 282 -8.90 -18.00 18.60
N PRO A 283 -8.88 -16.72 19.02
CA PRO A 283 -8.57 -16.39 20.40
C PRO A 283 -9.58 -17.00 21.37
N ALA A 284 -9.10 -17.61 22.46
CA ALA A 284 -9.95 -18.22 23.47
C ALA A 284 -10.36 -17.20 24.54
N PHE A 285 -11.65 -17.13 24.87
CA PHE A 285 -12.12 -16.33 26.00
C PHE A 285 -11.41 -16.79 27.28
N LEU A 286 -10.81 -15.83 27.99
CA LEU A 286 -10.06 -16.10 29.22
C LEU A 286 -10.87 -15.73 30.46
N ARG A 287 -11.42 -14.51 30.47
CA ARG A 287 -12.22 -13.96 31.59
C ARG A 287 -12.88 -12.65 31.17
N TYR A 288 -13.82 -12.19 31.98
CA TYR A 288 -14.27 -10.80 31.93
C TYR A 288 -13.41 -9.91 32.83
N ASP A 289 -13.02 -8.72 32.35
CA ASP A 289 -12.40 -7.70 33.17
C ASP A 289 -13.48 -6.75 33.69
N GLY A 290 -14.02 -7.03 34.89
CA GLY A 290 -15.05 -6.20 35.50
C GLY A 290 -14.58 -4.78 35.86
N GLY A 291 -13.27 -4.54 35.99
CA GLY A 291 -12.74 -3.19 36.19
C GLY A 291 -12.68 -2.38 34.89
N GLY A 292 -12.47 -3.07 33.76
CA GLY A 292 -12.42 -2.49 32.42
C GLY A 292 -13.75 -2.52 31.66
N ASP A 293 -14.72 -3.33 32.09
CA ASP A 293 -16.01 -3.60 31.42
C ASP A 293 -15.84 -4.28 30.03
N PHE A 294 -14.82 -5.13 29.84
CA PHE A 294 -14.56 -5.85 28.58
C PHE A 294 -14.05 -7.30 28.76
N PRO A 295 -14.28 -8.20 27.78
CA PRO A 295 -13.73 -9.55 27.79
C PRO A 295 -12.24 -9.58 27.44
N VAL A 296 -11.50 -10.43 28.13
CA VAL A 296 -10.08 -10.71 27.89
C VAL A 296 -9.97 -12.06 27.18
N PHE A 297 -9.11 -12.10 26.15
CA PHE A 297 -8.84 -13.31 25.38
C PHE A 297 -7.39 -13.75 25.58
N SER A 298 -7.15 -15.05 25.48
CA SER A 298 -5.83 -15.66 25.43
C SER A 298 -5.49 -16.02 23.99
N TYR A 299 -4.22 -15.79 23.62
CA TYR A 299 -3.71 -15.95 22.27
C TYR A 299 -2.52 -16.90 22.32
N ARG A 300 -2.59 -17.99 21.54
CA ARG A 300 -1.52 -18.99 21.48
C ARG A 300 -1.00 -19.18 20.06
N ASP A 301 0.28 -19.49 19.94
CA ASP A 301 0.84 -20.05 18.71
C ASP A 301 0.67 -21.57 18.67
N VAL A 302 1.16 -22.19 17.60
CA VAL A 302 1.12 -23.65 17.38
C VAL A 302 1.85 -24.45 18.46
N ASP A 303 2.79 -23.83 19.18
CA ASP A 303 3.58 -24.45 20.25
C ASP A 303 2.95 -24.22 21.64
N GLY A 304 1.86 -23.44 21.72
CA GLY A 304 1.17 -23.10 22.96
C GLY A 304 1.76 -21.90 23.71
N SER A 305 2.69 -21.15 23.11
CA SER A 305 3.27 -19.94 23.71
C SER A 305 2.26 -18.80 23.76
N ASP A 306 2.31 -17.96 24.80
CA ASP A 306 1.48 -16.76 24.86
C ASP A 306 2.01 -15.69 23.90
N ILE A 307 1.17 -15.24 22.98
CA ILE A 307 1.49 -14.22 21.98
C ILE A 307 0.54 -13.01 22.06
N GLY A 308 -0.13 -12.81 23.19
CA GLY A 308 -1.11 -11.74 23.37
C GLY A 308 -0.57 -10.32 23.20
N ALA A 309 0.74 -10.12 23.38
CA ALA A 309 1.38 -8.82 23.16
C ALA A 309 1.35 -8.36 21.69
N ASP A 310 1.21 -9.29 20.74
CA ASP A 310 1.12 -9.03 19.30
C ASP A 310 -0.34 -9.08 18.78
N ALA A 311 -1.33 -9.17 19.67
CA ALA A 311 -2.73 -9.30 19.31
C ALA A 311 -3.36 -7.99 18.83
N TYR A 312 -4.23 -8.09 17.83
CA TYR A 312 -5.03 -6.99 17.31
C TYR A 312 -6.39 -6.95 18.02
N SER A 313 -6.39 -6.71 19.33
CA SER A 313 -7.55 -6.91 20.21
C SER A 313 -8.75 -5.97 19.98
N VAL A 314 -8.63 -4.99 19.07
CA VAL A 314 -9.63 -3.94 18.80
C VAL A 314 -10.36 -4.11 17.46
N VAL A 315 -10.02 -5.16 16.70
CA VAL A 315 -10.69 -5.51 15.44
C VAL A 315 -11.26 -6.92 15.52
N ALA A 316 -12.35 -7.17 14.80
CA ALA A 316 -12.97 -8.48 14.64
C ALA A 316 -12.84 -8.93 13.17
N PRO A 317 -12.34 -10.15 12.91
CA PRO A 317 -12.22 -10.70 11.57
C PRO A 317 -13.56 -11.17 11.04
N PHE A 318 -13.69 -11.17 9.71
CA PHE A 318 -14.81 -11.87 9.08
C PHE A 318 -14.71 -13.36 9.41
N ALA A 319 -15.83 -13.95 9.82
CA ALA A 319 -15.94 -15.36 10.14
C ALA A 319 -16.03 -16.18 8.85
N PHE A 320 -14.94 -16.29 8.08
CA PHE A 320 -14.92 -17.02 6.80
C PHE A 320 -15.29 -18.51 6.93
N TYR A 321 -14.96 -19.11 8.08
CA TYR A 321 -15.23 -20.51 8.38
C TYR A 321 -15.73 -20.68 9.82
N ASP A 322 -16.61 -21.64 10.02
CA ASP A 322 -17.02 -22.13 11.33
C ASP A 322 -16.22 -23.38 11.71
N GLU A 323 -16.38 -23.82 12.95
CA GLU A 323 -15.71 -25.02 13.50
C GLU A 323 -14.17 -24.90 13.64
N VAL A 324 -13.64 -23.67 13.56
CA VAL A 324 -12.24 -23.37 13.89
C VAL A 324 -12.08 -23.35 15.43
N PRO A 325 -11.19 -24.15 16.04
CA PRO A 325 -11.11 -24.27 17.49
C PRO A 325 -10.28 -23.15 18.15
N PRO A 326 -10.50 -22.86 19.44
CA PRO A 326 -9.72 -21.86 20.15
C PRO A 326 -8.27 -22.27 20.35
N ASN A 327 -7.33 -21.40 20.00
CA ASN A 327 -5.89 -21.58 20.22
C ASN A 327 -5.36 -22.94 19.70
N ALA A 328 -5.98 -23.50 18.67
CA ALA A 328 -5.63 -24.78 18.08
C ALA A 328 -5.98 -24.83 16.60
N ALA A 329 -5.28 -25.69 15.85
CA ALA A 329 -5.59 -25.92 14.44
C ALA A 329 -6.80 -26.87 14.32
N PRO A 330 -7.68 -26.67 13.32
CA PRO A 330 -8.78 -27.62 13.07
C PRO A 330 -8.28 -29.05 12.83
N ALA A 331 -8.84 -30.01 13.56
CA ALA A 331 -8.60 -31.44 13.34
C ALA A 331 -9.72 -32.13 12.54
N ASN A 332 -10.85 -31.43 12.38
CA ASN A 332 -12.04 -31.88 11.67
C ASN A 332 -12.32 -30.92 10.49
N PRO A 333 -13.16 -31.32 9.52
CA PRO A 333 -13.60 -30.42 8.46
C PRO A 333 -14.19 -29.13 9.03
N VAL A 334 -13.84 -27.99 8.42
CA VAL A 334 -14.45 -26.69 8.73
C VAL A 334 -15.63 -26.41 7.82
N HIS A 335 -16.56 -25.59 8.27
CA HIS A 335 -17.73 -25.20 7.48
C HIS A 335 -17.56 -23.79 6.92
N ARG A 336 -17.78 -23.60 5.62
CA ARG A 336 -17.68 -22.28 4.99
C ARG A 336 -18.83 -21.37 5.43
N ASN A 337 -18.52 -20.09 5.59
CA ASN A 337 -19.50 -19.03 5.70
C ASN A 337 -19.51 -18.22 4.40
N ASP A 338 -20.31 -18.68 3.43
CA ASP A 338 -20.37 -18.04 2.11
C ASP A 338 -20.83 -16.58 2.19
N GLU A 339 -21.65 -16.19 3.18
CA GLU A 339 -22.07 -14.79 3.38
C GLU A 339 -20.88 -13.88 3.70
N ALA A 340 -19.95 -14.33 4.56
CA ALA A 340 -18.74 -13.58 4.91
C ALA A 340 -17.76 -13.52 3.74
N ILE A 341 -17.58 -14.63 3.02
CA ILE A 341 -16.70 -14.71 1.85
C ILE A 341 -17.22 -13.79 0.74
N ASP A 342 -18.51 -13.89 0.41
CA ASP A 342 -19.15 -13.09 -0.63
C ASP A 342 -19.12 -11.60 -0.29
N TYR A 343 -19.37 -11.23 0.98
CA TYR A 343 -19.25 -9.85 1.41
C TYR A 343 -17.84 -9.32 1.18
N TYR A 344 -16.82 -9.99 1.73
CA TYR A 344 -15.42 -9.57 1.61
C TYR A 344 -14.97 -9.48 0.14
N ALA A 345 -15.32 -10.48 -0.68
CA ALA A 345 -14.95 -10.53 -2.09
C ALA A 345 -15.50 -9.35 -2.90
N ASN A 346 -16.66 -8.80 -2.51
CA ASN A 346 -17.35 -7.77 -3.27
C ASN A 346 -17.22 -6.35 -2.71
N VAL A 347 -16.52 -6.14 -1.58
CA VAL A 347 -16.28 -4.78 -1.04
C VAL A 347 -15.57 -3.89 -2.08
N PHE A 348 -14.55 -4.43 -2.76
CA PHE A 348 -13.78 -3.66 -3.75
C PHE A 348 -14.61 -3.26 -4.97
N SER A 349 -15.59 -4.07 -5.38
CA SER A 349 -16.42 -3.81 -6.56
C SER A 349 -17.11 -2.45 -6.47
N TYR A 350 -17.55 -2.03 -5.28
CA TYR A 350 -18.10 -0.69 -5.06
C TYR A 350 -17.11 0.42 -5.42
N TRP A 351 -15.86 0.31 -4.99
CA TRP A 351 -14.83 1.33 -5.21
C TRP A 351 -14.35 1.35 -6.66
N ARG A 352 -14.23 0.18 -7.27
CA ARG A 352 -13.97 0.03 -8.72
C ARG A 352 -15.05 0.69 -9.55
N ASP A 353 -16.31 0.30 -9.34
CA ASP A 353 -17.41 0.68 -10.21
C ASP A 353 -17.87 2.12 -9.97
N SER A 354 -17.89 2.54 -8.70
CA SER A 354 -18.33 3.88 -8.34
C SER A 354 -17.24 4.92 -8.55
N PHE A 355 -15.95 4.63 -8.29
CA PHE A 355 -14.89 5.64 -8.29
C PHE A 355 -13.81 5.42 -9.35
N GLY A 356 -13.76 4.25 -10.00
CA GLY A 356 -12.76 3.94 -11.02
C GLY A 356 -11.42 3.51 -10.46
N PHE A 357 -11.39 2.87 -9.28
CA PHE A 357 -10.16 2.32 -8.71
C PHE A 357 -9.60 1.21 -9.60
N ASP A 358 -8.29 1.25 -9.81
CA ASP A 358 -7.56 0.43 -10.78
C ASP A 358 -7.00 -0.86 -10.18
N PHE A 359 -6.73 -0.87 -8.87
CA PHE A 359 -6.13 -2.01 -8.19
C PHE A 359 -6.47 -2.03 -6.69
N VAL A 360 -6.21 -3.17 -6.06
CA VAL A 360 -6.40 -3.38 -4.62
C VAL A 360 -5.18 -4.06 -4.01
N ARG A 361 -4.78 -3.61 -2.81
CA ARG A 361 -3.84 -4.31 -1.95
C ARG A 361 -4.62 -5.17 -0.96
N TYR A 362 -4.44 -6.47 -0.98
CA TYR A 362 -5.05 -7.37 0.00
C TYR A 362 -4.17 -7.43 1.24
N ASN A 363 -4.72 -7.05 2.39
CA ASN A 363 -4.03 -7.08 3.68
C ASN A 363 -4.17 -8.45 4.37
N ALA A 364 -3.28 -8.74 5.33
CA ALA A 364 -3.21 -10.00 6.10
C ALA A 364 -3.05 -11.29 5.27
N VAL A 365 -2.60 -11.18 4.02
CA VAL A 365 -2.26 -12.31 3.12
C VAL A 365 -0.77 -12.65 3.14
N ASP A 366 -0.01 -12.09 4.07
CA ASP A 366 1.44 -12.22 4.17
C ASP A 366 1.90 -13.64 4.55
N ARG A 367 1.01 -14.45 5.11
CA ARG A 367 1.25 -15.86 5.48
C ARG A 367 0.26 -16.81 4.81
N VAL A 368 -0.43 -16.38 3.75
CA VAL A 368 -1.59 -17.09 3.18
C VAL A 368 -1.37 -18.59 2.91
N PHE A 369 -0.15 -19.02 2.56
CA PHE A 369 0.18 -20.45 2.34
C PHE A 369 0.51 -21.22 3.62
N GLU A 370 0.90 -20.53 4.69
CA GLU A 370 1.08 -21.09 6.04
C GLU A 370 -0.26 -21.12 6.80
N GLU A 371 -1.28 -20.41 6.29
CA GLU A 371 -2.62 -20.30 6.88
C GLU A 371 -3.59 -21.36 6.36
N ALA A 372 -3.11 -22.38 5.64
CA ALA A 372 -3.90 -23.52 5.20
C ALA A 372 -3.30 -24.85 5.68
N LEU A 373 -4.16 -25.77 6.15
CA LEU A 373 -3.76 -27.12 6.57
C LEU A 373 -3.76 -28.15 5.44
N ASP A 374 -4.46 -27.83 4.34
CA ASP A 374 -4.66 -28.70 3.18
C ASP A 374 -3.98 -28.12 1.92
N GLU A 375 -3.71 -28.99 0.94
CA GLU A 375 -3.08 -28.57 -0.32
C GLU A 375 -4.04 -27.70 -1.17
N GLU A 376 -5.35 -27.91 -1.02
CA GLU A 376 -6.40 -27.14 -1.69
C GLU A 376 -6.55 -25.72 -1.15
N GLY A 377 -5.98 -25.40 0.02
CA GLY A 377 -6.06 -24.08 0.62
C GLY A 377 -7.45 -23.72 1.16
N SER A 378 -8.24 -24.72 1.54
CA SER A 378 -9.63 -24.59 1.97
C SER A 378 -9.84 -24.74 3.48
N VAL A 379 -8.87 -25.33 4.19
CA VAL A 379 -8.92 -25.51 5.65
C VAL A 379 -8.01 -24.49 6.33
N PRO A 380 -8.55 -23.46 7.00
CA PRO A 380 -7.75 -22.40 7.58
C PRO A 380 -7.02 -22.84 8.85
N VAL A 381 -5.82 -22.31 9.06
CA VAL A 381 -5.07 -22.47 10.32
C VAL A 381 -5.57 -21.51 11.39
N SER A 382 -6.01 -20.30 11.01
CA SER A 382 -6.45 -19.24 11.91
C SER A 382 -7.69 -18.49 11.38
N ASP A 383 -8.03 -17.36 11.98
CA ASP A 383 -9.12 -16.47 11.56
C ASP A 383 -8.79 -15.55 10.36
N ARG A 384 -7.59 -15.70 9.79
CA ARG A 384 -7.13 -14.98 8.58
C ARG A 384 -7.75 -15.58 7.30
N PRO A 385 -7.81 -14.81 6.19
CA PRO A 385 -8.34 -15.32 4.93
C PRO A 385 -7.40 -16.40 4.34
N PRO A 386 -7.87 -17.64 4.12
CA PRO A 386 -7.07 -18.68 3.46
C PRO A 386 -6.98 -18.45 1.94
N PRO A 387 -6.11 -19.19 1.22
CA PRO A 387 -5.89 -19.03 -0.21
C PRO A 387 -7.16 -18.98 -1.06
N GLU A 388 -8.15 -19.81 -0.73
CA GLU A 388 -9.41 -19.87 -1.46
C GLU A 388 -10.21 -18.55 -1.38
N VAL A 389 -10.32 -17.97 -0.18
CA VAL A 389 -11.06 -16.72 0.05
C VAL A 389 -10.38 -15.56 -0.68
N VAL A 390 -9.04 -15.51 -0.63
CA VAL A 390 -8.25 -14.50 -1.34
C VAL A 390 -8.44 -14.63 -2.85
N ALA A 391 -8.38 -15.86 -3.39
CA ALA A 391 -8.60 -16.10 -4.81
C ALA A 391 -10.02 -15.73 -5.25
N ALA A 392 -11.04 -15.97 -4.42
CA ALA A 392 -12.41 -15.53 -4.68
C ALA A 392 -12.52 -14.00 -4.74
N ALA A 393 -11.87 -13.29 -3.80
CA ALA A 393 -11.86 -11.84 -3.77
C ALA A 393 -11.12 -11.21 -4.96
N ILE A 394 -10.05 -11.85 -5.46
CA ILE A 394 -9.34 -11.41 -6.69
C ILE A 394 -10.18 -11.65 -7.94
N ARG A 395 -10.91 -12.78 -8.01
CA ARG A 395 -11.84 -13.02 -9.13
C ARG A 395 -12.95 -11.99 -9.17
N ALA A 396 -13.56 -11.69 -8.02
CA ALA A 396 -14.62 -10.68 -7.92
C ALA A 396 -14.12 -9.27 -8.28
N SER A 397 -12.91 -8.89 -7.86
CA SER A 397 -12.34 -7.58 -8.19
C SER A 397 -12.11 -7.39 -9.70
N ARG A 398 -11.88 -8.47 -10.45
CA ARG A 398 -11.71 -8.49 -11.91
C ARG A 398 -12.98 -8.75 -12.71
N ASP A 399 -14.10 -9.08 -12.06
CA ASP A 399 -15.35 -9.38 -12.77
C ASP A 399 -15.83 -8.18 -13.59
N GLY A 400 -16.04 -8.38 -14.89
CA GLY A 400 -16.33 -7.32 -15.87
C GLY A 400 -15.20 -6.29 -16.08
N SER A 401 -14.07 -6.41 -15.39
CA SER A 401 -12.95 -5.44 -15.38
C SER A 401 -11.60 -6.17 -15.31
N PRO A 402 -11.20 -6.92 -16.36
CA PRO A 402 -10.03 -7.80 -16.32
C PRO A 402 -8.70 -7.05 -16.13
N GLY A 403 -8.68 -5.73 -16.35
CA GLY A 403 -7.53 -4.89 -16.09
C GLY A 403 -7.29 -4.52 -14.63
N VAL A 404 -8.13 -4.94 -13.69
CA VAL A 404 -7.95 -4.64 -12.26
C VAL A 404 -6.74 -5.41 -11.69
N GLY A 405 -5.83 -4.66 -11.07
CA GLY A 405 -4.62 -5.19 -10.45
C GLY A 405 -4.82 -5.70 -9.02
N ALA A 406 -4.03 -6.69 -8.62
CA ALA A 406 -3.99 -7.24 -7.27
C ALA A 406 -2.55 -7.24 -6.70
N LEU A 407 -2.36 -6.55 -5.59
CA LEU A 407 -1.09 -6.48 -4.84
C LEU A 407 -1.24 -7.23 -3.51
N ALA A 408 -0.33 -8.16 -3.22
CA ALA A 408 -0.28 -8.85 -1.94
C ALA A 408 0.51 -8.02 -0.92
N ALA A 409 -0.01 -7.89 0.31
CA ALA A 409 0.73 -7.34 1.45
C ALA A 409 1.88 -8.25 1.95
N ARG A 410 2.58 -8.94 1.05
CA ARG A 410 3.70 -9.86 1.32
C ARG A 410 5.04 -9.19 1.08
N LYS A 411 5.90 -9.21 2.10
CA LYS A 411 7.29 -8.72 2.04
C LYS A 411 8.26 -9.84 1.69
N GLY A 412 8.14 -10.40 0.48
CA GLY A 412 8.92 -11.54 0.03
C GLY A 412 8.94 -11.68 -1.49
N ALA A 413 9.80 -12.57 -2.00
CA ALA A 413 10.05 -12.75 -3.43
C ALA A 413 9.25 -13.90 -4.06
N GLU A 414 8.27 -14.48 -3.34
CA GLU A 414 7.49 -15.66 -3.74
C GLU A 414 6.43 -15.34 -4.82
N ALA A 415 6.81 -14.58 -5.86
CA ALA A 415 5.89 -14.04 -6.84
C ALA A 415 5.09 -15.13 -7.59
N ASP A 416 5.71 -16.28 -7.88
CA ASP A 416 5.04 -17.39 -8.59
C ASP A 416 3.95 -18.06 -7.76
N ASP A 417 4.13 -18.15 -6.44
CA ASP A 417 3.13 -18.74 -5.55
C ASP A 417 1.91 -17.83 -5.45
N TYR A 418 2.14 -16.54 -5.23
CA TYR A 418 1.08 -15.53 -5.22
C TYR A 418 0.40 -15.39 -6.59
N ALA A 419 1.12 -15.55 -7.70
CA ALA A 419 0.54 -15.54 -9.05
C ALA A 419 -0.53 -16.62 -9.24
N ARG A 420 -0.34 -17.80 -8.64
CA ARG A 420 -1.33 -18.90 -8.73
C ARG A 420 -2.65 -18.56 -8.04
N LEU A 421 -2.63 -17.68 -7.03
CA LEU A 421 -3.84 -17.14 -6.40
C LEU A 421 -4.46 -15.96 -7.19
N GLY A 422 -3.77 -15.50 -8.23
CA GLY A 422 -4.20 -14.42 -9.10
C GLY A 422 -3.55 -13.06 -8.81
N PHE A 423 -2.59 -12.95 -7.89
CA PHE A 423 -1.89 -11.70 -7.65
C PHE A 423 -0.97 -11.31 -8.82
N ASP A 424 -0.86 -10.01 -9.06
CA ASP A 424 0.11 -9.47 -10.02
C ASP A 424 1.45 -9.17 -9.35
N LEU A 425 1.42 -8.74 -8.08
CA LEU A 425 2.60 -8.28 -7.36
C LEU A 425 2.62 -8.71 -5.89
N THR A 426 3.82 -8.96 -5.36
CA THR A 426 4.13 -8.84 -3.92
C THR A 426 4.91 -7.55 -3.67
N MET A 427 5.00 -7.10 -2.42
CA MET A 427 5.74 -5.87 -2.07
C MET A 427 7.26 -6.04 -2.11
N GLY A 428 7.77 -7.28 -2.03
CA GLY A 428 9.21 -7.54 -1.88
C GLY A 428 9.74 -7.23 -0.48
N SER A 429 10.96 -7.67 -0.21
CA SER A 429 11.58 -7.64 1.13
C SER A 429 12.69 -6.60 1.28
N ASP A 430 12.99 -5.81 0.26
CA ASP A 430 14.22 -5.00 0.17
C ASP A 430 14.29 -3.89 1.24
N ALA A 431 13.15 -3.33 1.66
CA ALA A 431 13.06 -2.37 2.76
C ALA A 431 13.53 -2.94 4.12
N LEU A 432 13.57 -4.26 4.26
CA LEU A 432 14.02 -4.96 5.47
C LEU A 432 15.52 -5.35 5.41
N ARG A 433 16.24 -5.01 4.34
CA ARG A 433 17.61 -5.45 4.07
C ARG A 433 18.50 -4.27 3.72
N ARG A 434 19.79 -4.33 4.06
CA ARG A 434 20.80 -3.35 3.60
C ARG A 434 21.11 -3.55 2.12
N ILE A 435 21.63 -2.52 1.45
CA ILE A 435 22.16 -2.64 0.08
C ILE A 435 23.56 -3.25 0.12
N ASP A 436 23.65 -4.55 0.39
CA ASP A 436 24.89 -5.32 0.47
C ASP A 436 24.98 -6.38 -0.64
N ALA A 437 26.14 -7.04 -0.72
CA ALA A 437 26.40 -8.06 -1.73
C ALA A 437 25.36 -9.20 -1.73
N PRO A 438 24.92 -9.74 -0.57
CA PRO A 438 23.80 -10.68 -0.51
C PRO A 438 22.51 -10.16 -1.18
N LEU A 439 22.07 -8.93 -0.86
CA LEU A 439 20.85 -8.39 -1.48
C LEU A 439 20.97 -8.29 -3.01
N VAL A 440 22.12 -7.83 -3.50
CA VAL A 440 22.34 -7.68 -4.94
C VAL A 440 22.38 -9.03 -5.65
N ARG A 441 23.02 -10.05 -5.05
CA ARG A 441 23.03 -11.41 -5.59
C ARG A 441 21.61 -11.98 -5.66
N ASP A 442 20.83 -11.86 -4.60
CA ASP A 442 19.44 -12.34 -4.57
C ASP A 442 18.57 -11.61 -5.60
N SER A 443 18.75 -10.30 -5.73
CA SER A 443 17.99 -9.50 -6.70
C SER A 443 18.32 -9.86 -8.15
N LEU A 444 19.58 -10.13 -8.45
CA LEU A 444 20.03 -10.55 -9.79
C LEU A 444 19.62 -12.00 -10.10
N ALA A 445 19.60 -12.88 -9.10
CA ALA A 445 19.06 -14.23 -9.25
C ALA A 445 17.53 -14.20 -9.50
N PHE A 446 16.80 -13.35 -8.77
CA PHE A 446 15.38 -13.15 -9.00
C PHE A 446 15.11 -12.53 -10.37
N TYR A 447 15.92 -11.56 -10.81
CA TYR A 447 15.88 -11.02 -12.16
C TYR A 447 15.99 -12.12 -13.23
N ASP A 448 16.94 -13.05 -13.10
CA ASP A 448 17.10 -14.15 -14.07
C ASP A 448 15.86 -15.05 -14.10
N SER A 449 15.30 -15.35 -12.92
CA SER A 449 14.07 -16.13 -12.81
C SER A 449 12.94 -15.46 -13.59
N LEU A 450 12.70 -14.15 -13.37
CA LEU A 450 11.69 -13.38 -14.09
C LEU A 450 11.95 -13.33 -15.60
N ALA A 451 13.18 -12.99 -16.00
CA ALA A 451 13.56 -12.83 -17.40
C ALA A 451 13.55 -14.14 -18.20
N SER A 452 13.69 -15.29 -17.53
CA SER A 452 13.65 -16.62 -18.15
C SER A 452 12.22 -17.12 -18.45
N ARG A 453 11.19 -16.43 -17.94
CA ARG A 453 9.79 -16.87 -18.11
C ARG A 453 9.36 -16.83 -19.58
N GLY A 454 8.68 -17.90 -20.01
CA GLY A 454 8.17 -18.03 -21.36
C GLY A 454 7.13 -16.96 -21.72
N ARG A 455 7.08 -16.57 -22.99
CA ARG A 455 6.01 -15.70 -23.51
C ARG A 455 4.66 -16.39 -23.29
N GLY A 456 3.76 -15.74 -22.56
CA GLY A 456 2.42 -16.26 -22.26
C GLY A 456 2.24 -16.84 -20.86
N ALA A 457 3.30 -16.94 -20.03
CA ALA A 457 3.13 -17.20 -18.61
C ALA A 457 2.40 -16.04 -17.92
N ALA A 458 1.62 -16.33 -16.88
CA ALA A 458 1.05 -15.31 -16.01
C ALA A 458 2.20 -14.43 -15.50
N ARG A 459 2.17 -13.15 -15.85
CA ARG A 459 3.23 -12.23 -15.44
C ARG A 459 2.89 -11.78 -14.01
N ALA A 460 3.77 -12.11 -13.07
CA ALA A 460 3.75 -11.60 -11.71
C ALA A 460 5.17 -11.21 -11.29
N SER A 461 5.32 -10.32 -10.33
CA SER A 461 6.65 -9.89 -9.86
C SER A 461 6.63 -9.55 -8.37
N ALA A 462 7.79 -9.19 -7.84
CA ALA A 462 7.93 -8.60 -6.52
C ALA A 462 8.50 -7.19 -6.68
N CYS A 463 7.84 -6.19 -6.11
CA CYS A 463 8.35 -4.83 -6.10
C CYS A 463 9.73 -4.77 -5.43
N PHE A 464 10.56 -3.81 -5.82
CA PHE A 464 11.70 -3.35 -5.03
C PHE A 464 11.18 -2.29 -4.06
N SER A 465 11.01 -2.66 -2.79
CA SER A 465 10.53 -1.73 -1.76
C SER A 465 11.66 -0.85 -1.25
N VAL A 466 11.60 0.46 -1.53
CA VAL A 466 12.51 1.45 -0.93
C VAL A 466 12.13 1.73 0.51
N ASP A 467 10.82 1.74 0.80
CA ASP A 467 10.25 1.88 2.13
C ASP A 467 8.91 1.13 2.21
N VAL A 468 8.38 0.90 3.41
CA VAL A 468 7.06 0.30 3.66
C VAL A 468 6.37 0.98 4.84
N PRO A 469 5.02 1.02 4.90
CA PRO A 469 4.29 1.78 5.93
C PRO A 469 4.65 1.41 7.37
N GLU A 470 5.00 0.15 7.61
CA GLU A 470 5.33 -0.35 8.95
C GLU A 470 6.82 -0.20 9.31
N SER A 471 7.66 0.33 8.41
CA SER A 471 9.12 0.41 8.63
C SER A 471 9.50 1.30 9.82
N GLY A 472 8.62 2.22 10.23
CA GLY A 472 8.75 3.04 11.42
C GLY A 472 8.39 2.34 12.74
N ALA A 473 7.89 1.11 12.70
CA ALA A 473 7.59 0.37 13.92
C ALA A 473 8.87 0.17 14.76
N PRO A 474 8.91 0.59 16.04
CA PRO A 474 10.11 0.50 16.87
C PRO A 474 10.69 -0.92 16.97
N ARG A 475 9.85 -1.94 16.86
CA ARG A 475 10.27 -3.36 16.89
C ARG A 475 11.10 -3.82 15.67
N LEU A 476 11.08 -3.07 14.55
CA LEU A 476 11.83 -3.45 13.35
C LEU A 476 13.24 -2.88 13.38
N TRP A 477 13.36 -1.56 13.51
CA TRP A 477 14.64 -0.84 13.40
C TRP A 477 14.92 0.11 14.57
N GLY A 478 14.07 0.13 15.60
CA GLY A 478 14.13 1.11 16.70
C GLY A 478 13.64 2.51 16.34
N SER A 479 13.62 2.89 15.05
CA SER A 479 13.20 4.18 14.53
C SER A 479 12.77 4.06 13.05
N ALA A 480 12.24 5.13 12.47
CA ALA A 480 11.92 5.20 11.04
C ALA A 480 13.12 4.85 10.16
N LEU A 481 12.89 4.02 9.13
CA LEU A 481 13.93 3.50 8.24
C LEU A 481 14.81 4.61 7.66
N SER A 482 14.20 5.71 7.20
CA SER A 482 14.94 6.86 6.64
C SER A 482 15.86 7.53 7.66
N ARG A 483 15.50 7.56 8.96
CA ARG A 483 16.37 8.05 10.04
C ARG A 483 17.54 7.10 10.29
N VAL A 484 17.28 5.80 10.28
CA VAL A 484 18.29 4.76 10.52
C VAL A 484 19.30 4.71 9.37
N MET A 485 18.82 4.80 8.14
CA MET A 485 19.64 4.67 6.93
C MET A 485 20.37 5.96 6.59
N GLY A 486 19.75 7.12 6.85
CA GLY A 486 20.28 8.42 6.46
C GLY A 486 20.21 8.66 4.95
N ARG A 487 20.52 9.89 4.54
CA ARG A 487 20.27 10.38 3.16
C ARG A 487 20.99 9.58 2.08
N GLU A 488 22.26 9.25 2.30
CA GLU A 488 23.10 8.56 1.31
C GLU A 488 22.58 7.14 1.01
N ARG A 489 22.28 6.35 2.04
CA ARG A 489 21.70 5.00 1.87
C ARG A 489 20.32 5.04 1.26
N MET A 490 19.48 6.02 1.62
CA MET A 490 18.16 6.17 1.01
C MET A 490 18.25 6.53 -0.49
N ARG A 491 19.23 7.35 -0.89
CA ARG A 491 19.52 7.62 -2.31
C ARG A 491 20.04 6.39 -3.04
N LEU A 492 20.95 5.63 -2.42
CA LEU A 492 21.45 4.38 -2.97
C LEU A 492 20.28 3.40 -3.20
N ARG A 493 19.41 3.18 -2.21
CA ARG A 493 18.21 2.34 -2.33
C ARG A 493 17.33 2.75 -3.50
N HIS A 494 17.08 4.04 -3.67
CA HIS A 494 16.27 4.58 -4.76
C HIS A 494 16.90 4.34 -6.13
N GLY A 495 18.19 4.62 -6.25
CA GLY A 495 18.95 4.32 -7.45
C GLY A 495 18.94 2.82 -7.78
N MET A 496 19.11 1.94 -6.78
CA MET A 496 19.01 0.50 -6.96
C MET A 496 17.62 0.09 -7.44
N ALA A 497 16.55 0.62 -6.86
CA ALA A 497 15.18 0.35 -7.28
C ALA A 497 14.93 0.70 -8.76
N ARG A 498 15.59 1.75 -9.28
CA ARG A 498 15.50 2.15 -10.68
C ARG A 498 16.35 1.33 -11.63
N PHE A 499 17.58 1.01 -11.24
CA PHE A 499 18.59 0.54 -12.19
C PHE A 499 19.00 -0.93 -12.03
N LEU A 500 18.61 -1.61 -10.94
CA LEU A 500 18.99 -3.02 -10.67
C LEU A 500 18.26 -4.05 -11.55
N SER A 501 17.16 -3.66 -12.19
CA SER A 501 16.37 -4.54 -13.06
C SER A 501 15.88 -3.80 -14.30
N VAL A 502 15.71 -4.54 -15.41
CA VAL A 502 15.36 -3.99 -16.75
C VAL A 502 14.49 -4.98 -17.53
N GLY A 503 13.79 -4.51 -18.56
CA GLY A 503 13.03 -5.34 -19.49
C GLY A 503 12.10 -6.36 -18.84
N GLU A 504 12.13 -7.60 -19.32
CA GLU A 504 11.26 -8.69 -18.84
C GLU A 504 11.53 -9.10 -17.37
N GLY A 505 12.72 -8.81 -16.85
CA GLY A 505 13.07 -9.04 -15.45
C GLY A 505 12.83 -7.82 -14.54
N ARG A 506 12.17 -6.77 -15.03
CA ARG A 506 11.92 -5.54 -14.28
C ARG A 506 11.11 -5.83 -13.01
N ARG A 507 11.51 -5.17 -11.93
CA ARG A 507 10.77 -5.07 -10.67
C ARG A 507 10.19 -3.67 -10.53
N PRO A 508 8.87 -3.52 -10.29
CA PRO A 508 8.27 -2.25 -9.88
C PRO A 508 8.94 -1.61 -8.66
N LEU A 509 9.01 -0.28 -8.60
CA LEU A 509 9.31 0.42 -7.36
C LEU A 509 8.08 0.39 -6.44
N PHE A 510 8.31 0.17 -5.14
CA PHE A 510 7.34 0.49 -4.09
C PHE A 510 7.97 1.49 -3.11
N GLU A 511 7.33 2.64 -2.93
CA GLU A 511 7.74 3.72 -2.03
C GLU A 511 6.55 4.20 -1.19
N THR A 512 6.81 5.06 -0.20
CA THR A 512 5.78 5.68 0.63
C THR A 512 5.85 7.20 0.49
N MET A 513 4.76 7.90 0.82
CA MET A 513 4.81 9.34 1.06
C MET A 513 5.85 9.66 2.15
N GLY A 514 6.41 10.86 2.08
CA GLY A 514 7.51 11.33 2.91
C GLY A 514 8.89 10.88 2.41
N PHE A 515 8.99 9.78 1.66
CA PHE A 515 10.27 9.35 1.10
C PHE A 515 10.91 10.44 0.22
N GLN A 516 10.10 11.17 -0.54
CA GLN A 516 10.55 12.14 -1.55
C GLN A 516 11.36 13.31 -0.95
N ASP A 517 11.18 13.65 0.32
CA ASP A 517 11.93 14.73 0.99
C ASP A 517 12.47 14.32 2.37
N GLY A 518 12.54 13.02 2.65
CA GLY A 518 13.07 12.49 3.90
C GLY A 518 12.16 12.65 5.13
N SER A 519 10.89 12.99 4.94
CA SER A 519 9.90 13.05 6.03
C SER A 519 9.66 11.68 6.67
N THR A 520 9.25 11.70 7.95
CA THR A 520 9.13 10.50 8.80
C THR A 520 7.79 10.51 9.56
N GLY A 521 7.51 9.52 10.41
CA GLY A 521 6.29 9.51 11.24
C GLY A 521 5.08 8.79 10.62
N LEU A 522 5.30 8.02 9.55
CA LEU A 522 4.23 7.33 8.82
C LEU A 522 3.54 6.25 9.66
N TYR A 523 4.33 5.50 10.44
CA TYR A 523 3.82 4.47 11.35
C TYR A 523 2.92 5.08 12.42
N GLU A 524 3.36 6.17 13.04
CA GLU A 524 2.63 6.91 14.06
C GLU A 524 1.34 7.52 13.51
N ALA A 525 1.35 8.03 12.26
CA ALA A 525 0.14 8.50 11.57
C ALA A 525 -0.87 7.36 11.26
N GLY A 526 -0.41 6.10 11.28
CA GLY A 526 -1.29 4.93 11.25
C GLY A 526 -1.95 4.62 12.60
N LEU A 527 -1.32 5.04 13.70
CA LEU A 527 -1.77 4.79 15.09
C LEU A 527 -2.54 5.97 15.70
N SER A 528 -2.46 7.17 15.12
CA SER A 528 -3.22 8.33 15.58
C SER A 528 -3.48 9.35 14.49
N ALA A 529 -4.45 10.25 14.73
CA ALA A 529 -4.79 11.37 13.86
C ALA A 529 -3.71 12.47 13.86
N ARG A 530 -2.58 12.24 13.16
CA ARG A 530 -1.47 13.19 13.04
C ARG A 530 -0.88 13.26 11.64
N GLY A 531 -0.17 14.35 11.38
CA GLY A 531 0.67 14.52 10.19
C GLY A 531 2.01 13.77 10.31
N LEU A 532 2.74 13.74 9.20
CA LEU A 532 4.15 13.34 9.22
C LEU A 532 5.01 14.35 9.98
N ASP A 533 6.16 13.85 10.42
CA ASP A 533 7.29 14.69 10.80
C ASP A 533 7.94 15.20 9.50
N TRP A 534 7.37 16.28 8.97
CA TRP A 534 7.72 16.91 7.69
C TRP A 534 9.16 17.47 7.72
N ALA A 535 10.07 16.87 6.96
CA ALA A 535 11.49 17.20 6.97
C ALA A 535 11.84 18.44 6.13
N ASP A 536 11.09 18.67 5.04
CA ASP A 536 11.31 19.81 4.12
C ASP A 536 12.75 19.86 3.55
N ASP A 537 13.36 18.69 3.32
CA ASP A 537 14.73 18.59 2.80
C ASP A 537 14.76 18.80 1.28
N ALA A 538 14.87 20.06 0.86
CA ALA A 538 14.94 20.45 -0.55
C ALA A 538 16.10 19.78 -1.30
N SER A 539 17.24 19.54 -0.64
CA SER A 539 18.39 18.87 -1.28
C SER A 539 18.12 17.37 -1.47
N PHE A 540 17.30 16.75 -0.62
CA PHE A 540 16.89 15.37 -0.80
C PHE A 540 15.86 15.27 -1.93
N ALA A 541 14.87 16.18 -1.95
CA ALA A 541 13.86 16.27 -3.01
C ALA A 541 14.46 16.51 -4.40
N GLU A 542 15.45 17.40 -4.51
CA GLU A 542 16.18 17.59 -5.77
C GLU A 542 16.95 16.33 -6.17
N GLY A 543 17.54 15.63 -5.20
CA GLY A 543 18.22 14.36 -5.45
C GLY A 543 17.27 13.27 -5.97
N TYR A 544 16.09 13.13 -5.35
CA TYR A 544 15.03 12.24 -5.80
C TYR A 544 14.59 12.58 -7.23
N ALA A 545 14.24 13.84 -7.48
CA ALA A 545 13.80 14.30 -8.80
C ALA A 545 14.88 14.13 -9.88
N SER A 546 16.15 14.28 -9.53
CA SER A 546 17.28 14.09 -10.47
C SER A 546 17.47 12.61 -10.84
N ILE A 547 17.37 11.68 -9.89
CA ILE A 547 17.38 10.22 -10.18
C ILE A 547 16.21 9.86 -11.09
N GLU A 548 15.01 10.38 -10.81
CA GLU A 548 13.81 10.12 -11.59
C GLU A 548 13.88 10.71 -13.01
N ARG A 549 14.48 11.90 -13.18
CA ARG A 549 14.74 12.49 -14.51
C ARG A 549 15.68 11.60 -15.33
N LEU A 550 16.75 11.10 -14.73
CA LEU A 550 17.66 10.18 -15.41
C LEU A 550 16.93 8.88 -15.79
N TYR A 551 16.20 8.28 -14.85
CA TYR A 551 15.45 7.06 -15.09
C TYR A 551 14.44 7.24 -16.22
N ALA A 552 13.63 8.31 -16.20
CA ALA A 552 12.67 8.61 -17.26
C ALA A 552 13.34 8.75 -18.65
N ARG A 553 14.52 9.36 -18.73
CA ARG A 553 15.31 9.48 -19.97
C ARG A 553 15.81 8.12 -20.48
N LEU A 554 16.22 7.23 -19.57
CA LEU A 554 16.78 5.93 -19.92
C LEU A 554 15.72 4.83 -20.10
N ARG A 555 14.53 5.02 -19.53
CA ARG A 555 13.44 4.04 -19.49
C ARG A 555 13.08 3.44 -20.85
N PRO A 556 12.95 4.20 -21.95
CA PRO A 556 12.64 3.61 -23.26
C PRO A 556 13.63 2.55 -23.72
N PHE A 557 14.91 2.68 -23.35
CA PHE A 557 15.91 1.66 -23.61
C PHE A 557 15.84 0.52 -22.58
N MET A 558 15.73 0.86 -21.29
CA MET A 558 15.69 -0.12 -20.21
C MET A 558 14.49 -1.08 -20.33
N ASP A 559 13.33 -0.61 -20.76
CA ASP A 559 12.13 -1.43 -20.96
C ASP A 559 12.33 -2.51 -22.05
N ALA A 560 13.29 -2.33 -22.97
CA ALA A 560 13.62 -3.27 -24.03
C ALA A 560 14.95 -4.02 -23.79
N ALA A 561 15.66 -3.72 -22.71
CA ALA A 561 17.00 -4.23 -22.44
C ALA A 561 16.98 -5.55 -21.64
N SER A 562 18.12 -6.22 -21.63
CA SER A 562 18.41 -7.38 -20.78
C SER A 562 19.78 -7.26 -20.13
N ILE A 563 19.95 -7.77 -18.92
CA ILE A 563 21.25 -7.85 -18.25
C ILE A 563 22.08 -8.95 -18.93
N ALA A 564 23.29 -8.62 -19.36
CA ALA A 564 24.18 -9.52 -20.11
C ALA A 564 25.50 -9.85 -19.39
N GLY A 565 26.00 -8.92 -18.58
CA GLY A 565 27.21 -9.10 -17.79
C GLY A 565 27.02 -8.51 -16.41
N ARG A 566 27.58 -9.13 -15.37
CA ARG A 566 27.50 -8.64 -13.99
C ARG A 566 28.59 -9.20 -13.12
N ARG A 567 28.90 -8.50 -12.04
CA ARG A 567 29.81 -8.93 -10.98
C ARG A 567 29.33 -8.39 -9.64
N VAL A 568 29.42 -9.20 -8.59
CA VAL A 568 29.07 -8.81 -7.22
C VAL A 568 30.18 -9.25 -6.28
N GLU A 569 30.96 -8.29 -5.83
CA GLU A 569 31.95 -8.41 -4.77
C GLU A 569 31.36 -7.89 -3.45
N ASP A 570 32.08 -8.05 -2.34
CA ASP A 570 31.56 -7.63 -1.02
C ASP A 570 31.37 -6.11 -0.92
N GLY A 571 32.28 -5.32 -1.50
CA GLY A 571 32.23 -3.86 -1.45
C GLY A 571 31.58 -3.17 -2.66
N TYR A 572 31.42 -3.87 -3.80
CA TYR A 572 30.85 -3.27 -5.00
C TYR A 572 30.14 -4.29 -5.88
N ALA A 573 29.23 -3.79 -6.71
CA ALA A 573 28.65 -4.56 -7.80
C ALA A 573 28.62 -3.74 -9.08
N TRP A 574 28.62 -4.42 -10.22
CA TRP A 574 28.26 -3.80 -11.49
C TRP A 574 27.46 -4.76 -12.37
N TRP A 575 26.64 -4.21 -13.25
CA TRP A 575 25.92 -4.96 -14.27
C TRP A 575 25.76 -4.15 -15.55
N GLN A 576 25.59 -4.85 -16.66
CA GLN A 576 25.51 -4.31 -18.01
C GLN A 576 24.17 -4.68 -18.62
N ALA A 577 23.37 -3.69 -18.96
CA ALA A 577 22.12 -3.83 -19.69
C ALA A 577 22.34 -3.48 -21.17
N ARG A 578 21.94 -4.38 -22.06
CA ARG A 578 22.03 -4.20 -23.52
C ARG A 578 20.69 -4.41 -24.20
N GLY A 579 20.49 -3.73 -25.33
CA GLY A 579 19.40 -4.02 -26.25
C GLY A 579 19.70 -5.23 -27.14
N ARG A 580 18.82 -5.51 -28.11
CA ARG A 580 19.03 -6.59 -29.10
C ARG A 580 20.20 -6.33 -30.05
N GLY A 581 20.55 -5.06 -30.27
CA GLY A 581 21.71 -4.65 -31.08
C GLY A 581 22.91 -4.24 -30.21
N ARG A 582 24.03 -3.93 -30.87
CA ARG A 582 25.28 -3.46 -30.23
C ARG A 582 25.48 -1.94 -30.32
N SER A 583 24.40 -1.16 -30.43
CA SER A 583 24.47 0.29 -30.61
C SER A 583 24.47 1.10 -29.32
N ARG A 584 24.05 0.49 -28.21
CA ARG A 584 23.94 1.14 -26.89
C ARG A 584 24.13 0.14 -25.76
N LEU A 585 24.92 0.54 -24.76
CA LEU A 585 25.24 -0.24 -23.57
C LEU A 585 25.02 0.64 -22.34
N LEU A 586 24.22 0.18 -21.40
CA LEU A 586 24.05 0.84 -20.11
C LEU A 586 24.79 0.02 -19.05
N ILE A 587 25.65 0.67 -18.28
CA ILE A 587 26.43 0.04 -17.22
C ILE A 587 26.04 0.70 -15.91
N VAL A 588 25.78 -0.10 -14.89
CA VAL A 588 25.51 0.42 -13.55
C VAL A 588 26.55 -0.15 -12.61
N ALA A 589 27.14 0.69 -11.77
CA ALA A 589 28.13 0.32 -10.78
C ALA A 589 27.74 0.91 -9.43
N ALA A 590 27.67 0.07 -8.40
CA ALA A 590 27.21 0.40 -7.06
C ALA A 590 28.31 0.11 -6.03
N SER A 591 28.54 1.05 -5.14
CA SER A 591 29.28 0.89 -3.89
C SER A 591 28.33 0.32 -2.84
N LEU A 592 28.63 -0.87 -2.34
CA LEU A 592 27.75 -1.63 -1.45
C LEU A 592 28.05 -1.34 0.01
N GLU A 593 27.04 -1.54 0.85
CA GLU A 593 27.18 -1.42 2.30
C GLU A 593 28.06 -2.55 2.86
N THR A 594 29.19 -2.17 3.44
CA THR A 594 30.11 -3.07 4.17
C THR A 594 30.14 -2.70 5.66
N ALA A 595 30.62 -3.62 6.51
CA ALA A 595 30.75 -3.34 7.94
C ALA A 595 31.83 -2.28 8.20
N GLU A 596 32.85 -2.24 7.35
CA GLU A 596 34.02 -1.36 7.46
C GLU A 596 33.74 0.06 6.95
N GLY A 597 32.69 0.25 6.13
CA GLY A 597 32.33 1.56 5.60
C GLY A 597 33.37 2.15 4.63
N VAL A 598 34.16 1.29 3.97
CA VAL A 598 35.28 1.70 3.12
C VAL A 598 34.86 1.80 1.65
N PRO A 599 35.23 2.88 0.93
CA PRO A 599 34.96 2.99 -0.50
C PRO A 599 35.71 1.90 -1.30
N PRO A 600 35.10 1.33 -2.35
CA PRO A 600 35.75 0.35 -3.22
C PRO A 600 36.98 0.91 -3.97
N GLY A 601 37.00 2.22 -4.21
CA GLY A 601 38.03 2.86 -5.01
C GLY A 601 37.87 2.55 -6.50
N ARG A 602 38.99 2.36 -7.20
CA ARG A 602 38.98 2.10 -8.64
C ARG A 602 38.55 0.68 -8.95
N ILE A 603 37.52 0.54 -9.79
CA ILE A 603 37.05 -0.73 -10.32
C ILE A 603 37.21 -0.77 -11.85
N SER A 604 37.42 -1.98 -12.37
CA SER A 604 37.60 -2.25 -13.80
C SER A 604 36.44 -3.10 -14.32
N ILE A 605 35.71 -2.60 -15.31
CA ILE A 605 34.53 -3.25 -15.89
C ILE A 605 34.87 -3.70 -17.32
N PRO A 606 34.85 -5.00 -17.63
CA PRO A 606 35.19 -5.50 -18.95
C PRO A 606 34.12 -5.10 -19.98
N ILE A 607 34.56 -4.57 -21.13
CA ILE A 607 33.71 -4.30 -22.29
C ILE A 607 34.16 -5.22 -23.42
N GLU A 608 33.24 -6.00 -23.98
CA GLU A 608 33.56 -6.94 -25.05
C GLU A 608 34.07 -6.18 -26.29
N ALA A 609 35.14 -6.66 -26.92
CA ALA A 609 35.75 -6.02 -28.08
C ALA A 609 34.76 -5.79 -29.25
N GLU A 610 33.70 -6.60 -29.32
CA GLU A 610 32.67 -6.53 -30.34
C GLU A 610 31.77 -5.28 -30.26
N TRP A 611 31.83 -4.52 -29.16
CA TRP A 611 31.16 -3.22 -29.04
C TRP A 611 31.88 -2.10 -29.81
N GLY A 612 33.16 -2.31 -30.17
CA GLY A 612 33.99 -1.27 -30.79
C GLY A 612 34.33 -0.12 -29.84
N ASP A 613 34.71 1.02 -30.41
CA ASP A 613 34.88 2.25 -29.64
C ASP A 613 33.50 2.81 -29.25
N MET A 614 33.37 3.24 -28.00
CA MET A 614 32.13 3.78 -27.45
C MET A 614 32.35 5.12 -26.78
N GLU A 615 31.35 6.00 -26.82
CA GLU A 615 31.33 7.28 -26.13
C GLU A 615 29.99 7.49 -25.44
N GLY A 616 29.97 8.34 -24.41
CA GLY A 616 28.74 8.62 -23.68
C GLY A 616 28.93 9.43 -22.41
N LEU A 617 28.05 9.19 -21.45
CA LEU A 617 27.97 9.96 -20.20
C LEU A 617 27.95 9.02 -18.99
N ALA A 618 28.73 9.37 -17.98
CA ALA A 618 28.70 8.76 -16.65
C ALA A 618 27.97 9.67 -15.65
N TYR A 619 26.88 9.18 -15.08
CA TYR A 619 26.02 9.86 -14.10
C TYR A 619 26.31 9.32 -12.70
N ARG A 620 26.85 10.14 -11.79
CA ARG A 620 27.03 9.78 -10.38
C ARG A 620 25.83 10.24 -9.59
N LEU A 621 24.97 9.31 -9.17
CA LEU A 621 23.71 9.66 -8.54
C LEU A 621 23.94 10.37 -7.18
N PRO A 622 23.12 11.38 -6.86
CA PRO A 622 21.90 11.78 -7.57
C PRO A 622 22.12 12.72 -8.77
N ASP A 623 23.34 13.10 -9.17
CA ASP A 623 23.57 14.01 -10.29
C ASP A 623 23.20 13.36 -11.64
N SER A 624 22.35 14.04 -12.42
CA SER A 624 21.84 13.60 -13.73
C SER A 624 22.44 14.34 -14.93
N VAL A 625 23.35 15.29 -14.71
CA VAL A 625 24.04 16.05 -15.77
C VAL A 625 24.99 15.14 -16.54
N GLY A 626 25.77 14.35 -15.80
CA GLY A 626 26.73 13.37 -16.34
C GLY A 626 28.04 13.99 -16.79
N VAL A 627 29.09 13.17 -16.81
CA VAL A 627 30.45 13.53 -17.24
C VAL A 627 30.80 12.72 -18.49
N GLY A 628 31.34 13.39 -19.51
CA GLY A 628 31.76 12.76 -20.76
C GLY A 628 32.76 11.63 -20.52
N ILE A 629 32.52 10.47 -21.14
CA ILE A 629 33.39 9.31 -21.03
C ILE A 629 33.53 8.63 -22.39
N GLY A 630 34.73 8.12 -22.67
CA GLY A 630 35.04 7.35 -23.87
C GLY A 630 35.72 6.04 -23.49
N VAL A 631 35.36 4.96 -24.19
CA VAL A 631 35.92 3.63 -24.01
C VAL A 631 36.46 3.15 -25.35
N GLN A 632 37.75 2.85 -25.40
CA GLN A 632 38.37 2.26 -26.59
C GLN A 632 38.07 0.76 -26.66
N ALA A 633 37.96 0.23 -27.87
CA ALA A 633 37.77 -1.18 -28.14
C ALA A 633 38.80 -2.03 -27.40
N SER A 634 38.35 -3.11 -26.76
CA SER A 634 39.19 -4.04 -25.99
C SER A 634 39.87 -3.44 -24.74
N ARG A 635 39.47 -2.25 -24.28
CA ARG A 635 39.87 -1.72 -22.96
C ARG A 635 38.71 -1.80 -21.97
N PRO A 636 38.98 -2.12 -20.69
CA PRO A 636 37.94 -2.04 -19.67
C PRO A 636 37.57 -0.58 -19.41
N LEU A 637 36.34 -0.39 -18.95
CA LEU A 637 35.87 0.86 -18.37
C LEU A 637 36.39 0.95 -16.93
N GLU A 638 37.16 1.99 -16.64
CA GLU A 638 37.65 2.29 -15.29
C GLU A 638 36.73 3.30 -14.61
N LEU A 639 36.23 2.96 -13.41
CA LEU A 639 35.40 3.85 -12.60
C LEU A 639 35.95 3.96 -11.18
N ASP A 640 36.06 5.18 -10.66
CA ASP A 640 36.41 5.42 -9.27
C ASP A 640 35.12 5.53 -8.44
N LEU A 641 34.84 4.56 -7.56
CA LEU A 641 33.67 4.56 -6.68
C LEU A 641 34.02 5.01 -5.26
N GLY A 642 33.31 6.04 -4.80
CA GLY A 642 33.26 6.46 -3.40
C GLY A 642 32.32 5.58 -2.57
N PHE A 643 32.19 5.90 -1.28
CA PHE A 643 31.34 5.15 -0.37
C PHE A 643 29.86 5.44 -0.67
N LEU A 644 29.04 4.39 -0.84
CA LEU A 644 27.61 4.47 -1.20
C LEU A 644 27.28 5.18 -2.53
N ASP A 645 28.28 5.35 -3.41
CA ASP A 645 28.06 5.83 -4.77
C ASP A 645 27.25 4.83 -5.60
N LEU A 646 26.39 5.36 -6.47
CA LEU A 646 25.83 4.64 -7.61
C LEU A 646 26.14 5.43 -8.88
N VAL A 647 26.81 4.78 -9.83
CA VAL A 647 27.17 5.37 -11.12
C VAL A 647 26.45 4.63 -12.24
N VAL A 648 25.75 5.39 -13.09
CA VAL A 648 25.09 4.88 -14.29
C VAL A 648 25.85 5.43 -15.50
N VAL A 649 26.32 4.57 -16.40
CA VAL A 649 27.08 4.95 -17.59
C VAL A 649 26.30 4.55 -18.83
N ASP A 650 25.88 5.54 -19.62
CA ASP A 650 25.15 5.35 -20.87
C ASP A 650 26.11 5.53 -22.05
N LEU A 651 26.45 4.44 -22.73
CA LEU A 651 27.41 4.39 -23.84
C LEU A 651 26.68 4.10 -25.15
N ALA A 652 27.10 4.77 -26.22
CA ALA A 652 26.72 4.49 -27.60
C ALA A 652 27.97 4.26 -28.46
N SER A 653 27.82 3.64 -29.63
CA SER A 653 28.92 3.50 -30.58
C SER A 653 29.47 4.88 -30.97
N ALA A 654 30.80 5.05 -30.93
CA ALA A 654 31.44 6.28 -31.36
C ALA A 654 31.28 6.44 -32.88
N PHE A 655 30.73 7.58 -33.32
CA PHE A 655 30.70 7.92 -34.73
C PHE A 655 31.93 8.77 -35.05
N PHE A 656 32.93 8.15 -35.68
CA PHE A 656 34.09 8.88 -36.21
C PHE A 656 33.75 9.67 -37.48
#